data_AF-A0AAV9W810-F1
#
_entry.id   AF-A0AAV9W810-F1
#
_cell.length_a   1.000
_cell.length_b   1.000
_cell.length_c   1.000
_cell.angle_alpha   90.00
_cell.angle_beta   90.00
_cell.angle_gamma   90.00
#
_symmetry.space_group_name_H-M   'P 1'
#
loop_
_entity.id
_entity.type
_entity.pdbx_description
1 polymer ?
#
loop_
_entity_poly.entity_id
_entity_poly.type
_entity_poly.pdbx_seq_one_letter_code
_entity_poly.pdbx_strand_id
1 'polypeptide(L)'
;MSTPEFYDGHGFFYPTGNSPAINLVAHIPPEVDAQVLSLGCGDVRNILFTIFTESTDHSGGELRKKYHFTCCDIEGAVIARNILLLAMIMKNENHSTMWSIYYDIFLSEADSQALQRHLDELLSASEDIGSWAKISVGSALTFGSKYTLAVVRRFWSAWAGVLKDVEKQSQRRKSVEQELDKVVKSRGPRGTVLSLSRSGGPLALEVLLPSIDHFDHYWKHGTTDRHKKEPPVSNPTFTLSKFGKKFSVHYGTNPLAGFHLSTAVVPLEFSSGSAKTLFPVNKNSDFTRLVSCAMDEFKLWCNSFVKRQVQGRGAVTICFLVDGALEFCGSISPESDVTGIKEVNESNATSKGYFYNHPMQFNVIDISNLIDHVGTYNILLSVLALLRKDHLSYLSTETLLDYEFDLESETGALFHVFGVDPASLFTLLGITVVDFICGQTSISNISEHQLEVFGKGAQRQVRLIWKWIPSFSPEGISSDRASILPRPKFTYDLLPMIDFLADIYRKLFAIENHAWARRKMAKSIQKAVDRSGPPSSIAINVLQHNTRRTFSLLLQKIKRATSETVNWDELVEKLTMVVTHECGSFVASCFLQEQMVQNHLHGVGTAECFMDDPKTVAIKYGKGLFSKIVQTRSSNLVTCVTISVPMDVFQKLKTRDIKKIGTPPLQMALYSGNLLNNFSIIQRRFGKLDAIDSSDYPGLTIQQGAPILNEDPDGWMGTSDILYSCMVPTWFLLFGDCKVSLGIVSTPGTSLLIPELGIGPMMTLFEASVSNSKIVRLSTKVPSPTSFLNEPMVLKPTGNPGDTESTGPSASESSEPQTEYRLVMVPNFRPKIQAFFTAESPKIDPAFSARINRISYRWSMGDDENLIKLLEDRATISCTRMGSSTVTIYLGPESKVVTFPFPISTETKLLVARKSKYIEIEAALFNSGQVPSYVHFPIEIVSKPVRGIASWNMQRINLDKSPVVAVNVAKYGQKMYEWINSTASFALSKRERANINSQATKYSGDLLSEIKETIHMILVRHLGIQGFQNSTFVLACAGVRGYMLIYVKDIRLDLSGQNVIADCALIPFEDDNLEKITPLIAHNFHHAPLKNSPQEAKAWLQVSASFVERCRTWQHKSDCQYFKSGRVPLSSPELKIGNPPICGCGRGIFPEEFFQDRKIKPLLPFATRAAIGPLFPPPYSMELQNINELIPKLGALNIPSHPKEGECATCGKEAGGDVKLSKCSACMKVEYCSKECQKRDWKAHKKTH
;
A
#
# COMPACT_ATOMS: atom_id res chain seq x y z
N MET A 1 -12.33 -1.02 17.17
CA MET A 1 -11.53 -1.08 15.93
C MET A 1 -10.49 -2.20 16.06
N SER A 2 -9.83 -2.63 14.98
CA SER A 2 -8.70 -3.56 15.07
C SER A 2 -7.36 -2.87 15.35
N THR A 3 -7.34 -1.52 15.33
CA THR A 3 -6.23 -0.68 15.79
C THR A 3 -6.44 -0.19 17.23
N PRO A 4 -5.36 0.01 18.02
CA PRO A 4 -5.47 0.64 19.32
C PRO A 4 -6.03 2.06 19.23
N GLU A 5 -6.76 2.49 20.26
CA GLU A 5 -7.16 3.89 20.40
C GLU A 5 -5.96 4.71 20.88
N PHE A 6 -5.72 5.86 20.26
CA PHE A 6 -4.63 6.75 20.62
C PHE A 6 -5.16 8.09 21.08
N TYR A 7 -4.45 8.73 22.01
CA TYR A 7 -4.66 10.14 22.25
C TYR A 7 -4.13 10.95 21.05
N ASP A 8 -5.05 11.55 20.29
CA ASP A 8 -4.80 12.30 19.05
C ASP A 8 -5.21 13.78 19.17
N GLY A 9 -5.14 14.37 20.37
CA GLY A 9 -5.45 15.79 20.58
C GLY A 9 -4.54 16.77 19.84
N HIS A 10 -3.41 16.29 19.29
CA HIS A 10 -2.53 17.02 18.37
C HIS A 10 -2.07 16.07 17.26
N GLY A 11 -1.80 16.60 16.08
CA GLY A 11 -1.26 15.81 14.97
C GLY A 11 -0.95 16.67 13.75
N PHE A 12 -0.65 16.01 12.63
CA PHE A 12 -0.32 16.68 11.38
C PHE A 12 -1.47 16.63 10.39
N PHE A 13 -1.61 17.72 9.64
CA PHE A 13 -2.49 17.87 8.50
C PHE A 13 -1.68 17.71 7.21
N TYR A 14 -2.16 16.87 6.30
CA TYR A 14 -1.52 16.56 5.02
C TYR A 14 -2.38 17.13 3.87
N PRO A 15 -2.26 18.44 3.55
CA PRO A 15 -3.09 19.10 2.55
C PRO A 15 -2.79 18.68 1.11
N THR A 16 -1.60 18.11 0.89
CA THR A 16 -1.10 17.63 -0.40
C THR A 16 -0.36 16.32 -0.16
N GLY A 17 -0.37 15.43 -1.14
CA GLY A 17 0.36 14.19 -1.03
C GLY A 17 1.88 14.38 -1.15
N ASN A 18 2.61 13.33 -0.78
CA ASN A 18 4.06 13.34 -0.56
C ASN A 18 4.84 12.38 -1.48
N SER A 19 4.19 11.81 -2.49
CA SER A 19 4.78 10.88 -3.48
C SER A 19 4.32 11.21 -4.92
N PRO A 20 5.05 10.83 -5.97
CA PRO A 20 4.63 11.12 -7.34
C PRO A 20 3.28 10.47 -7.69
N ALA A 21 2.46 11.14 -8.50
CA ALA A 21 1.14 10.64 -8.90
C ALA A 21 1.24 9.32 -9.68
N ILE A 22 0.26 8.42 -9.51
CA ILE A 22 0.25 7.10 -10.16
C ILE A 22 -1.04 6.81 -10.91
N ASN A 23 -0.93 5.99 -11.96
CA ASN A 23 -2.11 5.49 -12.66
C ASN A 23 -2.76 4.38 -11.82
N LEU A 24 -3.87 4.71 -11.17
CA LEU A 24 -4.61 3.84 -10.28
C LEU A 24 -5.20 2.61 -10.98
N VAL A 25 -5.25 2.56 -12.31
CA VAL A 25 -5.85 1.45 -13.06
C VAL A 25 -4.84 0.75 -13.98
N ALA A 26 -3.54 0.90 -13.70
CA ALA A 26 -2.48 0.40 -14.57
C ALA A 26 -2.43 -1.13 -14.68
N HIS A 27 -2.98 -1.89 -13.72
CA HIS A 27 -2.96 -3.35 -13.75
C HIS A 27 -4.27 -4.00 -14.26
N ILE A 28 -5.23 -3.20 -14.74
CA ILE A 28 -6.43 -3.71 -15.43
C ILE A 28 -6.41 -3.34 -16.92
N PRO A 29 -7.00 -4.19 -17.79
CA PRO A 29 -7.02 -3.93 -19.23
C PRO A 29 -7.87 -2.68 -19.57
N PRO A 30 -7.59 -1.99 -20.71
CA PRO A 30 -8.34 -0.82 -21.16
C PRO A 30 -9.85 -1.02 -21.31
N GLU A 31 -10.30 -2.24 -21.57
CA GLU A 31 -11.71 -2.56 -21.79
C GLU A 31 -12.51 -2.71 -20.49
N VAL A 32 -11.85 -2.91 -19.35
CA VAL A 32 -12.51 -3.18 -18.07
C VAL A 32 -12.77 -1.87 -17.32
N ASP A 33 -14.04 -1.63 -16.98
CA ASP A 33 -14.47 -0.53 -16.12
C ASP A 33 -13.77 -0.57 -14.77
N ALA A 34 -13.42 0.61 -14.26
CA ALA A 34 -12.69 0.76 -13.00
C ALA A 34 -13.65 1.12 -11.86
N GLN A 35 -13.72 0.26 -10.85
CA GLN A 35 -14.30 0.55 -9.54
C GLN A 35 -13.16 0.58 -8.53
N VAL A 36 -12.73 1.79 -8.20
CA VAL A 36 -11.53 2.08 -7.42
C VAL A 36 -11.94 2.51 -6.01
N LEU A 37 -11.47 1.81 -4.99
CA LEU A 37 -11.51 2.27 -3.61
C LEU A 37 -10.14 2.87 -3.26
N SER A 38 -10.12 4.14 -2.86
CA SER A 38 -8.93 4.82 -2.37
C SER A 38 -9.10 5.13 -0.88
N LEU A 39 -8.39 4.38 -0.03
CA LEU A 39 -8.38 4.56 1.43
C LEU A 39 -7.20 5.42 1.85
N GLY A 40 -7.45 6.45 2.66
CA GLY A 40 -6.45 7.49 2.93
C GLY A 40 -6.12 8.23 1.63
N CYS A 41 -7.15 8.61 0.88
CA CYS A 41 -7.00 9.06 -0.50
C CYS A 41 -6.09 10.29 -0.66
N GLY A 42 -5.92 11.09 0.39
CA GLY A 42 -5.11 12.30 0.31
C GLY A 42 -5.69 13.25 -0.75
N ASP A 43 -4.84 13.78 -1.63
CA ASP A 43 -5.24 14.69 -2.70
C ASP A 43 -5.74 13.99 -3.98
N VAL A 44 -6.23 14.76 -4.94
CA VAL A 44 -6.80 14.23 -6.21
C VAL A 44 -5.77 13.89 -7.29
N ARG A 45 -4.46 13.99 -7.01
CA ARG A 45 -3.41 13.87 -8.05
C ARG A 45 -3.47 12.52 -8.78
N ASN A 46 -3.69 11.43 -8.05
CA ASN A 46 -3.73 10.08 -8.60
C ASN A 46 -4.93 9.91 -9.53
N ILE A 47 -6.07 10.53 -9.19
CA ILE A 47 -7.28 10.52 -10.02
C ILE A 47 -7.02 11.33 -11.30
N LEU A 48 -6.56 12.57 -11.18
CA LEU A 48 -6.31 13.46 -12.32
C LEU A 48 -5.27 12.86 -13.28
N PHE A 49 -4.17 12.33 -12.74
CA PHE A 49 -3.13 11.68 -13.52
C PHE A 49 -3.59 10.36 -14.16
N THR A 50 -4.42 9.58 -13.48
CA THR A 50 -5.07 8.39 -14.07
C THR A 50 -5.91 8.77 -15.29
N ILE A 51 -6.78 9.77 -15.17
CA ILE A 51 -7.62 10.22 -16.29
C ILE A 51 -6.78 10.77 -17.45
N PHE A 52 -5.67 11.46 -17.17
CA PHE A 52 -4.73 11.92 -18.19
C PHE A 52 -4.06 10.74 -18.92
N THR A 53 -3.46 9.81 -18.20
CA THR A 53 -2.73 8.68 -18.79
C THR A 53 -3.62 7.71 -19.54
N GLU A 54 -4.89 7.59 -19.15
CA GLU A 54 -5.88 6.76 -19.83
C GLU A 54 -6.59 7.47 -20.99
N SER A 55 -6.28 8.75 -21.25
CA SER A 55 -6.88 9.50 -22.37
C SER A 55 -6.22 9.16 -23.72
N THR A 56 -7.03 9.08 -24.77
CA THR A 56 -6.58 8.90 -26.17
C THR A 56 -6.82 10.17 -26.99
N ASP A 57 -5.89 10.47 -27.91
CA ASP A 57 -5.99 11.63 -28.79
C ASP A 57 -6.55 11.27 -30.19
N HIS A 58 -6.66 9.97 -30.51
CA HIS A 58 -7.16 9.50 -31.79
C HIS A 58 -8.68 9.30 -31.79
N SER A 59 -9.33 9.76 -32.85
CA SER A 59 -10.77 9.73 -33.11
C SER A 59 -11.33 8.35 -33.51
N GLY A 60 -10.51 7.29 -33.49
CA GLY A 60 -10.89 5.93 -33.84
C GLY A 60 -11.38 5.14 -32.63
N GLY A 61 -12.70 5.09 -32.41
CA GLY A 61 -13.37 4.18 -31.48
C GLY A 61 -13.07 4.42 -30.00
N GLU A 62 -13.77 5.37 -29.37
CA GLU A 62 -13.66 5.63 -27.93
C GLU A 62 -13.86 4.35 -27.10
N LEU A 63 -12.80 3.91 -26.41
CA LEU A 63 -12.93 3.08 -25.22
C LEU A 63 -13.67 3.89 -24.14
N ARG A 64 -14.97 3.63 -24.00
CA ARG A 64 -15.83 4.23 -22.97
C ARG A 64 -15.66 3.52 -21.62
N LYS A 65 -14.41 3.31 -21.18
CA LYS A 65 -14.10 2.85 -19.82
C LYS A 65 -14.70 3.82 -18.81
N LYS A 66 -15.58 3.32 -17.94
CA LYS A 66 -16.15 4.09 -16.85
C LYS A 66 -15.23 4.02 -15.63
N TYR A 67 -15.16 5.13 -14.91
CA TYR A 67 -14.40 5.23 -13.67
C TYR A 67 -15.34 5.60 -12.54
N HIS A 68 -15.35 4.77 -11.50
CA HIS A 68 -15.98 5.08 -10.22
C HIS A 68 -14.89 5.08 -9.15
N PHE A 69 -14.59 6.25 -8.61
CA PHE A 69 -13.65 6.39 -7.49
C PHE A 69 -14.44 6.56 -6.20
N THR A 70 -14.20 5.71 -5.21
CA THR A 70 -14.68 5.87 -3.84
C THR A 70 -13.48 6.30 -3.00
N CYS A 71 -13.49 7.54 -2.53
CA CYS A 71 -12.39 8.19 -1.83
C CYS A 71 -12.75 8.36 -0.35
N CYS A 72 -12.04 7.66 0.52
CA CYS A 72 -12.23 7.73 1.97
C CYS A 72 -10.99 8.35 2.62
N ASP A 73 -11.19 9.40 3.42
CA ASP A 73 -10.12 9.97 4.26
C ASP A 73 -10.66 10.28 5.66
N ILE A 74 -9.80 10.14 6.67
CA ILE A 74 -10.16 10.47 8.05
C ILE A 74 -10.23 11.99 8.27
N GLU A 75 -9.58 12.79 7.42
CA GLU A 75 -9.52 14.24 7.50
C GLU A 75 -10.57 14.91 6.59
N GLY A 76 -11.60 15.50 7.20
CA GLY A 76 -12.65 16.21 6.47
C GLY A 76 -12.14 17.42 5.68
N ALA A 77 -11.06 18.07 6.13
CA ALA A 77 -10.47 19.18 5.38
C ALA A 77 -9.87 18.73 4.04
N VAL A 78 -9.29 17.52 3.97
CA VAL A 78 -8.76 16.94 2.72
C VAL A 78 -9.89 16.74 1.72
N ILE A 79 -10.98 16.09 2.15
CA ILE A 79 -12.15 15.83 1.31
C ILE A 79 -12.77 17.15 0.82
N ALA A 80 -12.93 18.14 1.69
CA ALA A 80 -13.47 19.45 1.33
C ALA A 80 -12.60 20.21 0.32
N ARG A 81 -11.26 20.08 0.41
CA ARG A 81 -10.31 20.65 -0.57
C ARG A 81 -10.39 19.95 -1.92
N ASN A 82 -10.51 18.62 -1.92
CA ASN A 82 -10.58 17.82 -3.15
C ASN A 82 -11.83 18.15 -3.97
N ILE A 83 -12.99 18.23 -3.31
CA ILE A 83 -14.24 18.61 -3.96
C ILE A 83 -14.15 20.06 -4.50
N LEU A 84 -13.57 20.98 -3.73
CA LEU A 84 -13.36 22.36 -4.17
C LEU A 84 -12.51 22.42 -5.44
N LEU A 85 -11.36 21.74 -5.49
CA LEU A 85 -10.50 21.74 -6.67
C LEU A 85 -11.21 21.15 -7.89
N LEU A 86 -11.84 19.98 -7.75
CA LEU A 86 -12.55 19.34 -8.86
C LEU A 86 -13.73 20.20 -9.34
N ALA A 87 -14.44 20.88 -8.45
CA ALA A 87 -15.49 21.82 -8.82
C ALA A 87 -14.94 23.02 -9.62
N MET A 88 -13.79 23.58 -9.22
CA MET A 88 -13.12 24.65 -9.98
C MET A 88 -12.69 24.16 -11.38
N ILE A 89 -12.15 22.94 -11.48
CA ILE A 89 -11.77 22.32 -12.76
C ILE A 89 -13.01 22.17 -13.66
N MET A 90 -14.12 21.63 -13.13
CA MET A 90 -15.37 21.46 -13.89
C MET A 90 -15.98 22.78 -14.36
N LYS A 91 -15.73 23.87 -13.63
CA LYS A 91 -16.15 25.24 -13.98
C LYS A 91 -15.14 25.97 -14.86
N ASN A 92 -14.07 25.31 -15.27
CA ASN A 92 -13.02 25.87 -16.13
C ASN A 92 -12.41 27.17 -15.54
N GLU A 93 -12.19 27.19 -14.22
CA GLU A 93 -11.49 28.29 -13.55
C GLU A 93 -10.03 28.40 -14.04
N ASN A 94 -9.42 29.57 -13.88
CA ASN A 94 -8.04 29.77 -14.29
C ASN A 94 -7.07 28.83 -13.54
N HIS A 95 -6.24 28.10 -14.30
CA HIS A 95 -5.25 27.17 -13.75
C HIS A 95 -4.30 27.79 -12.72
N SER A 96 -3.89 29.06 -12.87
CA SER A 96 -3.02 29.71 -11.87
C SER A 96 -3.75 29.98 -10.57
N THR A 97 -5.01 30.36 -10.64
CA THR A 97 -5.87 30.58 -9.47
C THR A 97 -6.17 29.26 -8.76
N MET A 98 -6.50 28.19 -9.51
CA MET A 98 -6.67 26.86 -8.94
C MET A 98 -5.40 26.35 -8.26
N TRP A 99 -4.24 26.55 -8.90
CA TRP A 99 -2.94 26.19 -8.34
C TRP A 99 -2.69 26.92 -7.02
N SER A 100 -2.87 28.24 -6.98
CA SER A 100 -2.61 29.01 -5.77
C SER A 100 -3.55 28.63 -4.62
N ILE A 101 -4.84 28.49 -4.90
CA ILE A 101 -5.84 28.05 -3.90
C ILE A 101 -5.50 26.67 -3.32
N TYR A 102 -5.00 25.75 -4.15
CA TYR A 102 -4.77 24.37 -3.73
C TYR A 102 -3.37 24.08 -3.20
N TYR A 103 -2.34 24.83 -3.62
CA TYR A 103 -0.95 24.53 -3.28
C TYR A 103 -0.23 25.62 -2.48
N ASP A 104 -0.72 26.87 -2.44
CA ASP A 104 -0.09 27.96 -1.69
C ASP A 104 -0.75 28.22 -0.33
N ILE A 105 0.07 28.53 0.67
CA ILE A 105 -0.36 28.90 2.03
C ILE A 105 -0.86 30.35 2.08
N PHE A 106 -0.38 31.20 1.17
CA PHE A 106 -0.84 32.59 1.04
C PHE A 106 -1.41 32.86 -0.35
N LEU A 107 -2.49 33.64 -0.40
CA LEU A 107 -3.22 33.98 -1.62
C LEU A 107 -3.10 35.46 -1.95
N SER A 108 -3.17 35.75 -3.25
CA SER A 108 -3.43 37.11 -3.72
C SER A 108 -4.86 37.54 -3.36
N GLU A 109 -5.14 38.84 -3.39
CA GLU A 109 -6.50 39.34 -3.18
C GLU A 109 -7.47 38.77 -4.23
N ALA A 110 -7.04 38.68 -5.49
CA ALA A 110 -7.82 38.12 -6.58
C ALA A 110 -8.13 36.62 -6.37
N ASP A 111 -7.14 35.82 -5.99
CA ASP A 111 -7.33 34.39 -5.74
C ASP A 111 -8.19 34.15 -4.49
N SER A 112 -8.08 35.02 -3.47
CA SER A 112 -8.95 34.96 -2.29
C SER A 112 -10.41 35.27 -2.61
N GLN A 113 -10.67 36.20 -3.52
CA GLN A 113 -12.02 36.51 -4.01
C GLN A 113 -12.55 35.36 -4.86
N ALA A 114 -11.72 34.73 -5.70
CA ALA A 114 -12.11 33.54 -6.44
C ALA A 114 -12.47 32.38 -5.50
N LEU A 115 -11.65 32.12 -4.48
CA LEU A 115 -11.95 31.14 -3.44
C LEU A 115 -13.29 31.44 -2.76
N GLN A 116 -13.53 32.69 -2.34
CA GLN A 116 -14.78 33.10 -1.71
C GLN A 116 -16.00 32.83 -2.62
N ARG A 117 -15.93 33.18 -3.91
CA ARG A 117 -17.00 32.91 -4.88
C ARG A 117 -17.31 31.41 -4.99
N HIS A 118 -16.30 30.56 -5.18
CA HIS A 118 -16.50 29.12 -5.28
C HIS A 118 -17.08 28.52 -3.99
N LEU A 119 -16.68 29.02 -2.81
CA LEU A 119 -17.23 28.58 -1.53
C LEU A 119 -18.71 28.96 -1.37
N ASP A 120 -19.09 30.19 -1.70
CA ASP A 120 -20.50 30.62 -1.60
C ASP A 120 -21.40 29.80 -2.54
N GLU A 121 -20.92 29.48 -3.75
CA GLU A 121 -21.62 28.62 -4.71
C GLU A 121 -21.76 27.18 -4.21
N LEU A 122 -20.68 26.59 -3.69
CA LEU A 122 -20.70 25.23 -3.12
C LEU A 122 -21.62 25.14 -1.91
N LEU A 123 -21.61 26.13 -1.02
CA LEU A 123 -22.50 26.19 0.15
C LEU A 123 -23.97 26.30 -0.26
N SER A 124 -24.27 27.11 -1.28
CA SER A 124 -25.64 27.27 -1.80
C SER A 124 -26.14 25.97 -2.44
N ALA A 125 -25.28 25.23 -3.14
CA ALA A 125 -25.67 24.00 -3.83
C ALA A 125 -25.78 22.75 -2.93
N SER A 126 -25.25 22.80 -1.70
CA SER A 126 -25.06 21.62 -0.87
C SER A 126 -25.97 21.53 0.36
N GLU A 127 -27.13 22.21 0.38
CA GLU A 127 -28.06 22.18 1.53
C GLU A 127 -28.43 20.75 1.96
N ASP A 128 -28.69 19.90 0.98
CA ASP A 128 -28.93 18.47 1.14
C ASP A 128 -28.42 17.70 -0.08
N ILE A 129 -28.36 16.38 0.03
CA ILE A 129 -27.84 15.49 -1.03
C ILE A 129 -28.68 15.57 -2.31
N GLY A 130 -30.00 15.70 -2.18
CA GLY A 130 -30.91 15.79 -3.31
C GLY A 130 -30.73 17.09 -4.09
N SER A 131 -30.53 18.21 -3.39
CA SER A 131 -30.20 19.51 -4.02
C SER A 131 -28.84 19.48 -4.70
N TRP A 132 -27.83 18.86 -4.06
CA TRP A 132 -26.51 18.69 -4.64
C TRP A 132 -26.52 17.82 -5.91
N ALA A 133 -27.24 16.70 -5.91
CA ALA A 133 -27.31 15.79 -7.05
C ALA A 133 -27.93 16.41 -8.32
N LYS A 134 -28.68 17.51 -8.19
CA LYS A 134 -29.33 18.20 -9.32
C LYS A 134 -28.37 19.11 -10.11
N ILE A 135 -27.25 19.51 -9.52
CA ILE A 135 -26.28 20.39 -10.19
C ILE A 135 -25.22 19.57 -10.96
N SER A 136 -24.63 20.15 -12.00
CA SER A 136 -23.64 19.47 -12.85
C SER A 136 -22.45 18.92 -12.05
N VAL A 137 -21.94 19.70 -11.10
CA VAL A 137 -20.84 19.27 -10.21
C VAL A 137 -21.27 18.06 -9.37
N GLY A 138 -22.47 18.08 -8.79
CA GLY A 138 -22.94 17.01 -7.91
C GLY A 138 -23.36 15.73 -8.63
N SER A 139 -23.54 15.78 -9.94
CA SER A 139 -23.72 14.56 -10.75
C SER A 139 -22.42 13.76 -10.93
N ALA A 140 -21.25 14.41 -10.85
CA ALA A 140 -19.94 13.77 -10.97
C ALA A 140 -19.26 13.57 -9.61
N LEU A 141 -19.41 14.51 -8.68
CA LEU A 141 -18.81 14.50 -7.35
C LEU A 141 -19.89 14.21 -6.31
N THR A 142 -19.98 13.00 -5.79
CA THR A 142 -21.04 12.60 -4.86
C THR A 142 -20.53 12.52 -3.42
N PHE A 143 -21.44 12.65 -2.47
CA PHE A 143 -21.16 12.38 -1.06
C PHE A 143 -21.62 10.96 -0.73
N GLY A 144 -20.75 10.15 -0.12
CA GLY A 144 -21.09 8.78 0.29
C GLY A 144 -21.99 8.72 1.51
N SER A 145 -22.17 9.81 2.26
CA SER A 145 -23.03 9.86 3.44
C SER A 145 -23.52 11.27 3.78
N LYS A 146 -24.63 11.35 4.54
CA LYS A 146 -25.15 12.63 5.10
C LYS A 146 -24.12 13.27 6.04
N TYR A 147 -23.40 12.45 6.80
CA TYR A 147 -22.33 12.91 7.68
C TYR A 147 -21.19 13.58 6.90
N THR A 148 -20.75 12.97 5.79
CA THR A 148 -19.68 13.52 4.95
C THR A 148 -20.07 14.91 4.44
N LEU A 149 -21.30 15.06 3.93
CA LEU A 149 -21.83 16.35 3.49
C LEU A 149 -21.78 17.40 4.62
N ALA A 150 -22.24 17.04 5.82
CA ALA A 150 -22.24 17.94 6.98
C ALA A 150 -20.82 18.41 7.36
N VAL A 151 -19.85 17.48 7.41
CA VAL A 151 -18.45 17.82 7.72
C VAL A 151 -17.83 18.73 6.65
N VAL A 152 -18.04 18.43 5.36
CA VAL A 152 -17.49 19.21 4.26
C VAL A 152 -18.07 20.63 4.25
N ARG A 153 -19.39 20.78 4.39
CA ARG A 153 -20.05 22.09 4.50
C ARG A 153 -19.53 22.91 5.67
N ARG A 154 -19.24 22.27 6.80
CA ARG A 154 -18.65 22.93 7.97
C ARG A 154 -17.30 23.56 7.63
N PHE A 155 -16.42 22.82 6.95
CA PHE A 155 -15.13 23.37 6.52
C PHE A 155 -15.28 24.52 5.52
N TRP A 156 -16.14 24.37 4.50
CA TRP A 156 -16.41 25.45 3.55
C TRP A 156 -16.96 26.71 4.23
N SER A 157 -17.89 26.54 5.18
CA SER A 157 -18.47 27.64 5.96
C SER A 157 -17.41 28.33 6.81
N ALA A 158 -16.55 27.55 7.47
CA ALA A 158 -15.47 28.08 8.29
C ALA A 158 -14.43 28.84 7.44
N TRP A 159 -14.08 28.33 6.25
CA TRP A 159 -13.17 29.01 5.33
C TRP A 159 -13.77 30.32 4.80
N ALA A 160 -15.03 30.31 4.38
CA ALA A 160 -15.74 31.51 3.95
C ALA A 160 -15.83 32.56 5.07
N GLY A 161 -16.12 32.14 6.30
CA GLY A 161 -16.12 33.04 7.47
C GLY A 161 -14.76 33.66 7.74
N VAL A 162 -13.67 32.90 7.59
CA VAL A 162 -12.30 33.41 7.73
C VAL A 162 -11.98 34.44 6.65
N LEU A 163 -12.40 34.22 5.40
CA LEU A 163 -12.15 35.16 4.30
C LEU A 163 -12.94 36.47 4.43
N LYS A 164 -14.16 36.43 4.97
CA LYS A 164 -15.01 37.61 5.21
C LYS A 164 -14.54 38.50 6.36
N ASP A 165 -13.80 37.96 7.32
CA ASP A 165 -13.25 38.69 8.47
C ASP A 165 -11.91 39.36 8.13
N VAL A 166 -12.00 40.44 7.35
CA VAL A 166 -10.87 41.22 6.82
C VAL A 166 -10.07 41.88 7.95
N GLU A 167 -10.73 42.30 9.04
CA GLU A 167 -10.08 42.99 10.16
C GLU A 167 -8.99 42.13 10.83
N LYS A 168 -9.21 40.82 10.93
CA LYS A 168 -8.24 39.88 11.55
C LYS A 168 -7.25 39.28 10.56
N GLN A 169 -7.30 39.64 9.28
CA GLN A 169 -6.48 39.03 8.24
C GLN A 169 -4.97 39.22 8.50
N SER A 170 -4.54 40.44 8.84
CA SER A 170 -3.12 40.72 9.12
C SER A 170 -2.62 39.95 10.35
N GLN A 171 -3.43 39.85 11.40
CA GLN A 171 -3.10 39.07 12.60
C GLN A 171 -2.95 37.57 12.29
N ARG A 172 -3.87 37.01 11.50
CA ARG A 172 -3.82 35.60 11.07
C ARG A 172 -2.58 35.31 10.23
N ARG A 173 -2.26 36.19 9.27
CA ARG A 173 -1.03 36.07 8.47
C ARG A 173 0.20 35.97 9.36
N LYS A 174 0.37 36.92 10.29
CA LYS A 174 1.51 36.92 11.24
C LYS A 174 1.58 35.64 12.06
N SER A 175 0.43 35.10 12.48
CA SER A 175 0.37 33.83 13.21
C SER A 175 0.86 32.66 12.35
N VAL A 176 0.51 32.61 11.06
CA VAL A 176 0.97 31.55 10.15
C VAL A 176 2.46 31.70 9.86
N GLU A 177 2.95 32.90 9.59
CA GLU A 177 4.39 33.19 9.40
C GLU A 177 5.23 32.71 10.59
N GLN A 178 4.75 32.89 11.82
CA GLN A 178 5.42 32.39 13.03
C GLN A 178 5.52 30.85 13.06
N GLU A 179 4.51 30.13 12.57
CA GLU A 179 4.53 28.66 12.51
C GLU A 179 5.45 28.15 11.39
N LEU A 180 5.43 28.82 10.23
CA LEU A 180 6.37 28.57 9.14
C LEU A 180 7.83 28.73 9.59
N ASP A 181 8.12 29.84 10.28
CA ASP A 181 9.42 30.13 10.89
C ASP A 181 9.89 29.04 11.86
N LYS A 182 8.97 28.46 12.65
CA LYS A 182 9.29 27.37 13.58
C LYS A 182 9.73 26.13 12.83
N VAL A 183 9.09 25.80 11.71
CA VAL A 183 9.50 24.65 10.88
C VAL A 183 10.91 24.85 10.35
N VAL A 184 11.19 26.01 9.76
CA VAL A 184 12.53 26.36 9.24
C VAL A 184 13.59 26.32 10.35
N LYS A 185 13.33 26.93 11.52
CA LYS A 185 14.25 26.95 12.66
C LYS A 185 14.49 25.58 13.27
N SER A 186 13.48 24.71 13.29
CA SER A 186 13.56 23.39 13.93
C SER A 186 14.41 22.36 13.16
N ARG A 187 14.75 22.63 11.90
CA ARG A 187 15.37 21.65 10.99
C ARG A 187 16.87 21.46 11.19
N GLY A 188 17.55 22.39 11.86
CA GLY A 188 19.01 22.37 12.02
C GLY A 188 19.78 22.31 10.69
N PRO A 189 21.12 22.29 10.70
CA PRO A 189 21.94 22.27 9.47
C PRO A 189 21.93 20.93 8.71
N ARG A 190 21.29 19.88 9.23
CA ARG A 190 21.41 18.48 8.75
C ARG A 190 20.08 17.82 8.34
N GLY A 191 18.92 18.47 8.54
CA GLY A 191 17.61 17.85 8.31
C GLY A 191 17.08 18.09 6.89
N THR A 192 17.44 17.26 5.92
CA THR A 192 16.91 17.38 4.55
C THR A 192 15.70 16.46 4.33
N VAL A 193 14.54 17.01 3.96
CA VAL A 193 13.38 16.23 3.48
C VAL A 193 13.63 15.86 2.02
N LEU A 194 13.89 14.58 1.78
CA LEU A 194 14.23 14.04 0.47
C LEU A 194 13.00 13.64 -0.36
N SER A 195 11.78 13.77 0.19
CA SER A 195 10.56 13.26 -0.44
C SER A 195 10.29 13.85 -1.82
N LEU A 196 10.58 15.14 -2.02
CA LEU A 196 10.43 15.77 -3.35
C LEU A 196 11.39 15.18 -4.38
N SER A 197 12.60 14.80 -3.99
CA SER A 197 13.61 14.27 -4.93
C SER A 197 13.17 12.95 -5.56
N ARG A 198 12.28 12.18 -4.90
CA ARG A 198 11.65 10.98 -5.48
C ARG A 198 10.87 11.28 -6.76
N SER A 199 10.30 12.48 -6.90
CA SER A 199 9.65 12.92 -8.14
C SER A 199 10.59 12.97 -9.36
N GLY A 200 11.92 12.91 -9.16
CA GLY A 200 12.88 12.76 -10.24
C GLY A 200 13.03 11.33 -10.77
N GLY A 201 12.51 10.31 -10.07
CA GLY A 201 12.66 8.90 -10.44
C GLY A 201 14.13 8.52 -10.65
N PRO A 202 14.54 8.06 -11.86
CA PRO A 202 15.94 7.80 -12.19
C PRO A 202 16.90 8.98 -12.02
N LEU A 203 16.36 10.20 -11.96
CA LEU A 203 17.07 11.47 -11.91
C LEU A 203 16.87 12.18 -10.57
N ALA A 204 16.67 11.42 -9.50
CA ALA A 204 16.44 11.99 -8.17
C ALA A 204 17.62 12.87 -7.70
N LEU A 205 18.84 12.53 -8.11
CA LEU A 205 20.05 13.31 -7.80
C LEU A 205 20.05 14.69 -8.47
N GLU A 206 19.58 14.78 -9.72
CA GLU A 206 19.48 16.01 -10.49
C GLU A 206 18.40 16.95 -9.93
N VAL A 207 17.35 16.37 -9.34
CA VAL A 207 16.24 17.10 -8.70
C VAL A 207 16.58 17.49 -7.26
N LEU A 208 17.61 16.89 -6.63
CA LEU A 208 17.93 17.06 -5.21
C LEU A 208 18.18 18.51 -4.78
N LEU A 209 19.14 19.22 -5.40
CA LEU A 209 19.49 20.57 -4.97
C LEU A 209 18.35 21.59 -5.16
N PRO A 210 17.67 21.65 -6.32
CA PRO A 210 16.50 22.52 -6.46
C PRO A 210 15.33 22.13 -5.53
N SER A 211 15.21 20.86 -5.16
CA SER A 211 14.20 20.43 -4.18
C SER A 211 14.42 21.06 -2.80
N ILE A 212 15.68 21.17 -2.38
CA ILE A 212 16.07 21.79 -1.12
C ILE A 212 15.73 23.29 -1.16
N ASP A 213 16.12 23.98 -2.24
CA ASP A 213 15.84 25.41 -2.44
C ASP A 213 14.34 25.70 -2.45
N HIS A 214 13.56 24.88 -3.17
CA HIS A 214 12.10 25.02 -3.19
C HIS A 214 11.48 24.78 -1.82
N PHE A 215 11.95 23.78 -1.07
CA PHE A 215 11.45 23.55 0.28
C PHE A 215 11.69 24.77 1.16
N ASP A 216 12.90 25.32 1.15
CA ASP A 216 13.26 26.49 1.97
C ASP A 216 12.46 27.72 1.54
N HIS A 217 12.25 27.93 0.23
CA HIS A 217 11.38 28.98 -0.29
C HIS A 217 9.93 28.81 0.19
N TYR A 218 9.36 27.62 0.00
CA TYR A 218 7.97 27.33 0.36
C TYR A 218 7.70 27.53 1.84
N TRP A 219 8.59 27.04 2.71
CA TRP A 219 8.44 27.21 4.17
C TRP A 219 8.85 28.59 4.67
N LYS A 220 9.52 29.42 3.88
CA LYS A 220 9.81 30.81 4.22
C LYS A 220 8.73 31.78 3.75
N HIS A 221 8.18 31.55 2.56
CA HIS A 221 7.29 32.49 1.88
C HIS A 221 5.86 31.97 1.71
N GLY A 222 5.59 30.71 2.03
CA GLY A 222 4.26 30.08 1.94
C GLY A 222 3.70 29.99 0.51
N THR A 223 4.57 30.07 -0.51
CA THR A 223 4.18 30.07 -1.93
C THR A 223 5.10 29.13 -2.71
N THR A 224 4.56 28.53 -3.77
CA THR A 224 5.28 27.66 -4.70
C THR A 224 6.23 28.44 -5.61
N ASP A 225 5.74 29.57 -6.15
CA ASP A 225 6.49 30.43 -7.06
C ASP A 225 7.11 31.64 -6.36
N ARG A 226 8.04 32.30 -7.06
CA ARG A 226 8.64 33.56 -6.61
C ARG A 226 7.74 34.73 -6.98
N HIS A 227 7.15 35.38 -5.98
CA HIS A 227 6.33 36.58 -6.18
C HIS A 227 7.15 37.87 -6.04
N LYS A 228 6.84 38.89 -6.86
CA LYS A 228 7.43 40.25 -6.73
C LYS A 228 6.96 40.96 -5.46
N LYS A 229 5.72 40.71 -5.03
CA LYS A 229 5.11 41.23 -3.81
C LYS A 229 4.49 40.05 -3.07
N GLU A 230 4.72 39.97 -1.77
CA GLU A 230 4.16 38.87 -0.98
C GLU A 230 2.63 38.90 -0.98
N PRO A 231 1.95 37.77 -1.30
CA PRO A 231 0.49 37.72 -1.30
C PRO A 231 -0.06 37.94 0.11
N PRO A 232 -1.04 38.83 0.35
CA PRO A 232 -1.36 39.30 1.71
C PRO A 232 -2.36 38.43 2.50
N VAL A 233 -3.06 37.49 1.85
CA VAL A 233 -4.17 36.74 2.46
C VAL A 233 -3.69 35.37 2.92
N SER A 234 -3.98 34.96 4.15
CA SER A 234 -3.74 33.58 4.59
C SER A 234 -4.78 32.64 3.99
N ASN A 235 -4.34 31.54 3.35
CA ASN A 235 -5.22 30.56 2.75
C ASN A 235 -5.91 29.72 3.85
N PRO A 236 -7.22 29.89 4.07
CA PRO A 236 -7.91 29.20 5.17
C PRO A 236 -7.91 27.67 4.99
N THR A 237 -7.75 27.17 3.76
CA THR A 237 -7.71 25.73 3.47
C THR A 237 -6.49 25.02 4.06
N PHE A 238 -5.44 25.76 4.46
CA PHE A 238 -4.23 25.23 5.13
C PHE A 238 -4.26 25.39 6.66
N THR A 239 -5.09 26.31 7.17
CA THR A 239 -5.07 26.71 8.59
C THR A 239 -6.13 26.02 9.44
N LEU A 240 -7.10 25.32 8.83
CA LEU A 240 -8.14 24.56 9.51
C LEU A 240 -8.01 23.07 9.17
N SER A 241 -8.09 22.22 10.20
CA SER A 241 -8.07 20.75 10.08
C SER A 241 -8.96 20.13 11.17
N LYS A 242 -8.98 18.80 11.31
CA LYS A 242 -9.64 18.14 12.44
C LYS A 242 -9.06 18.55 13.82
N PHE A 243 -7.88 19.16 13.84
CA PHE A 243 -7.25 19.72 15.05
C PHE A 243 -7.65 21.18 15.34
N GLY A 244 -8.68 21.69 14.67
CA GLY A 244 -9.21 23.04 14.87
C GLY A 244 -8.45 24.11 14.08
N LYS A 245 -8.32 25.30 14.68
CA LYS A 245 -7.77 26.53 14.04
C LYS A 245 -6.24 26.64 14.13
N LYS A 246 -5.57 25.56 14.53
CA LYS A 246 -4.11 25.51 14.66
C LYS A 246 -3.48 25.18 13.31
N PHE A 247 -2.39 25.86 12.97
CA PHE A 247 -1.58 25.50 11.82
C PHE A 247 -0.88 24.17 12.10
N SER A 248 -1.36 23.10 11.48
CA SER A 248 -0.88 21.72 11.71
C SER A 248 -0.29 21.08 10.46
N VAL A 249 -0.02 21.85 9.39
CA VAL A 249 0.54 21.31 8.14
C VAL A 249 1.83 20.53 8.43
N HIS A 250 1.93 19.30 7.93
CA HIS A 250 3.08 18.44 8.16
C HIS A 250 4.37 19.12 7.69
N TYR A 251 5.40 19.16 8.53
CA TYR A 251 6.67 19.86 8.27
C TYR A 251 7.42 19.36 7.02
N GLY A 252 7.12 18.15 6.55
CA GLY A 252 7.65 17.57 5.31
C GLY A 252 6.89 17.94 4.04
N THR A 253 5.83 18.76 4.14
CA THR A 253 5.00 19.12 2.98
C THR A 253 5.82 19.87 1.93
N ASN A 254 5.71 19.41 0.69
CA ASN A 254 6.19 20.12 -0.49
C ASN A 254 5.20 19.82 -1.64
N PRO A 255 4.48 20.84 -2.14
CA PRO A 255 3.40 20.64 -3.10
C PRO A 255 3.86 20.07 -4.45
N LEU A 256 5.14 20.19 -4.80
CA LEU A 256 5.69 19.63 -6.04
C LEU A 256 5.86 18.10 -5.99
N ALA A 257 5.79 17.49 -4.80
CA ALA A 257 6.04 16.05 -4.62
C ALA A 257 5.01 15.16 -5.34
N GLY A 258 3.84 15.71 -5.68
CA GLY A 258 2.79 15.01 -6.43
C GLY A 258 3.03 14.87 -7.93
N PHE A 259 4.06 15.50 -8.49
CA PHE A 259 4.30 15.60 -9.93
C PHE A 259 5.55 14.84 -10.38
N HIS A 260 5.72 14.65 -11.69
CA HIS A 260 6.87 13.94 -12.27
C HIS A 260 7.94 14.93 -12.75
N LEU A 261 8.87 15.24 -11.86
CA LEU A 261 9.87 16.28 -12.05
C LEU A 261 11.08 15.85 -12.90
N SER A 262 11.17 14.58 -13.29
CA SER A 262 12.18 14.10 -14.24
C SER A 262 12.15 14.88 -15.57
N THR A 263 10.96 15.28 -16.03
CA THR A 263 10.78 16.05 -17.27
C THR A 263 11.34 17.49 -17.20
N ALA A 264 11.56 18.03 -16.00
CA ALA A 264 12.18 19.33 -15.80
C ALA A 264 13.70 19.33 -16.01
N VAL A 265 14.33 18.15 -15.93
CA VAL A 265 15.79 17.97 -15.93
C VAL A 265 16.32 17.17 -17.12
N VAL A 266 15.44 16.53 -17.91
CA VAL A 266 15.79 15.78 -19.13
C VAL A 266 15.52 16.61 -20.39
N PRO A 267 16.36 16.53 -21.43
CA PRO A 267 15.99 17.03 -22.76
C PRO A 267 14.84 16.22 -23.37
N LEU A 268 13.71 16.87 -23.66
CA LEU A 268 12.55 16.23 -24.28
C LEU A 268 12.32 16.72 -25.72
N GLU A 269 11.85 15.84 -26.61
CA GLU A 269 11.32 16.23 -27.93
C GLU A 269 9.85 16.61 -27.78
N PHE A 270 9.46 17.80 -28.25
CA PHE A 270 8.06 18.25 -28.29
C PHE A 270 7.57 18.37 -29.74
N SER A 271 6.35 17.91 -30.00
CA SER A 271 5.68 17.92 -31.31
C SER A 271 5.41 19.33 -31.87
N SER A 272 5.57 20.38 -31.07
CA SER A 272 5.25 21.78 -31.42
C SER A 272 6.47 22.65 -31.80
N GLY A 273 7.59 22.05 -32.20
CA GLY A 273 8.65 22.75 -32.95
C GLY A 273 9.57 23.70 -32.16
N SER A 274 9.37 23.89 -30.84
CA SER A 274 10.37 24.54 -29.98
C SER A 274 10.85 23.59 -28.90
N ALA A 275 12.04 23.00 -29.08
CA ALA A 275 12.74 22.31 -28.00
C ALA A 275 12.99 23.32 -26.86
N LYS A 276 12.46 23.10 -25.65
CA LYS A 276 12.91 23.85 -24.47
C LYS A 276 14.43 23.64 -24.34
N THR A 277 15.20 24.72 -24.36
CA THR A 277 16.67 24.69 -24.35
C THR A 277 17.20 24.09 -23.04
N LEU A 278 18.09 23.10 -23.15
CA LEU A 278 18.74 22.39 -22.06
C LEU A 278 19.54 23.31 -21.14
N PHE A 279 19.58 22.99 -19.84
CA PHE A 279 20.71 23.35 -18.98
C PHE A 279 20.97 22.21 -17.98
N PRO A 280 22.21 21.71 -17.85
CA PRO A 280 22.58 20.80 -16.78
C PRO A 280 22.49 21.55 -15.43
N VAL A 281 21.63 21.07 -14.54
CA VAL A 281 21.30 21.70 -13.25
C VAL A 281 22.44 21.63 -12.23
N ASN A 282 23.54 20.91 -12.54
CA ASN A 282 24.64 20.57 -11.63
C ASN A 282 25.43 21.72 -10.98
N LYS A 283 24.96 22.99 -11.05
CA LYS A 283 25.49 24.12 -10.25
C LYS A 283 24.46 25.14 -9.78
N ASN A 284 23.16 25.00 -10.06
CA ASN A 284 22.17 26.02 -9.71
C ASN A 284 21.03 25.44 -8.85
N SER A 285 20.73 26.10 -7.73
CA SER A 285 19.63 25.74 -6.84
C SER A 285 18.26 26.22 -7.34
N ASP A 286 18.21 26.87 -8.51
CA ASP A 286 16.98 27.42 -9.08
C ASP A 286 15.90 26.35 -9.35
N PHE A 287 14.83 26.41 -8.55
CA PHE A 287 13.67 25.52 -8.64
C PHE A 287 12.62 25.94 -9.67
N THR A 288 12.75 27.10 -10.33
CA THR A 288 11.70 27.67 -11.21
C THR A 288 11.23 26.68 -12.29
N ARG A 289 12.15 25.84 -12.80
CA ARG A 289 11.85 24.79 -13.77
C ARG A 289 10.99 23.67 -13.19
N LEU A 290 11.22 23.29 -11.93
CA LEU A 290 10.43 22.27 -11.25
C LEU A 290 8.98 22.74 -11.09
N VAL A 291 8.79 24.01 -10.69
CA VAL A 291 7.45 24.60 -10.56
C VAL A 291 6.77 24.69 -11.92
N SER A 292 7.45 25.21 -12.94
CA SER A 292 6.91 25.29 -14.30
C SER A 292 6.49 23.92 -14.84
N CYS A 293 7.31 22.89 -14.61
CA CYS A 293 7.02 21.51 -14.96
C CYS A 293 5.75 21.00 -14.26
N ALA A 294 5.65 21.14 -12.95
CA ALA A 294 4.50 20.70 -12.18
C ALA A 294 3.21 21.44 -12.58
N MET A 295 3.29 22.75 -12.83
CA MET A 295 2.15 23.51 -13.34
C MET A 295 1.72 23.09 -14.75
N ASP A 296 2.67 22.76 -15.63
CA ASP A 296 2.38 22.24 -16.98
C ASP A 296 1.66 20.87 -16.89
N GLU A 297 2.13 19.96 -16.03
CA GLU A 297 1.45 18.69 -15.76
C GLU A 297 0.05 18.90 -15.16
N PHE A 298 -0.08 19.76 -14.15
CA PHE A 298 -1.36 20.09 -13.54
C PHE A 298 -2.38 20.58 -14.56
N LYS A 299 -1.98 21.51 -15.45
CA LYS A 299 -2.83 22.00 -16.55
C LYS A 299 -3.26 20.87 -17.48
N LEU A 300 -2.31 20.02 -17.89
CA LEU A 300 -2.60 18.88 -18.77
C LEU A 300 -3.62 17.94 -18.13
N TRP A 301 -3.46 17.63 -16.85
CA TRP A 301 -4.37 16.71 -16.15
C TRP A 301 -5.76 17.31 -15.95
N CYS A 302 -5.85 18.61 -15.59
CA CYS A 302 -7.12 19.33 -15.49
C CYS A 302 -7.86 19.32 -16.83
N ASN A 303 -7.17 19.64 -17.93
CA ASN A 303 -7.75 19.63 -19.27
C ASN A 303 -8.25 18.23 -19.69
N SER A 304 -7.48 17.18 -19.40
CA SER A 304 -7.91 15.79 -19.67
C SER A 304 -9.15 15.40 -18.85
N PHE A 305 -9.22 15.83 -17.58
CA PHE A 305 -10.39 15.60 -16.74
C PHE A 305 -11.63 16.30 -17.31
N VAL A 306 -11.54 17.59 -17.67
CA VAL A 306 -12.66 18.34 -18.28
C VAL A 306 -13.09 17.70 -19.60
N LYS A 307 -12.13 17.35 -20.47
CA LYS A 307 -12.41 16.67 -21.75
C LYS A 307 -13.19 15.37 -21.52
N ARG A 308 -12.77 14.55 -20.55
CA ARG A 308 -13.44 13.28 -20.22
C ARG A 308 -14.84 13.49 -19.64
N GLN A 309 -15.03 14.50 -18.80
CA GLN A 309 -16.35 14.83 -18.24
C GLN A 309 -17.33 15.31 -19.31
N VAL A 310 -16.89 16.20 -20.21
CA VAL A 310 -17.74 16.76 -21.29
C VAL A 310 -18.06 15.72 -22.36
N GLN A 311 -17.07 14.99 -22.86
CA GLN A 311 -17.25 14.01 -23.94
C GLN A 311 -17.91 12.71 -23.45
N GLY A 312 -17.63 12.30 -22.21
CA GLY A 312 -18.01 11.00 -21.67
C GLY A 312 -19.43 10.87 -21.13
N ARG A 313 -20.23 11.96 -21.05
CA ARG A 313 -21.60 11.98 -20.47
C ARG A 313 -21.70 11.18 -19.15
N GLY A 314 -20.87 11.53 -18.15
CA GLY A 314 -20.86 10.83 -16.85
C GLY A 314 -19.94 9.60 -16.78
N ALA A 315 -18.87 9.57 -17.59
CA ALA A 315 -17.89 8.48 -17.59
C ALA A 315 -17.00 8.41 -16.34
N VAL A 316 -17.02 9.44 -15.48
CA VAL A 316 -16.22 9.52 -14.25
C VAL A 316 -17.10 10.00 -13.11
N THR A 317 -17.29 9.14 -12.11
CA THR A 317 -17.97 9.43 -10.84
C THR A 317 -16.96 9.34 -9.70
N ILE A 318 -16.98 10.31 -8.79
CA ILE A 318 -16.11 10.35 -7.61
C ILE A 318 -16.99 10.51 -6.37
N CYS A 319 -17.04 9.48 -5.54
CA CYS A 319 -17.76 9.45 -4.27
C CYS A 319 -16.78 9.73 -3.13
N PHE A 320 -17.06 10.75 -2.31
CA PHE A 320 -16.23 11.11 -1.18
C PHE A 320 -16.83 10.68 0.16
N LEU A 321 -15.97 10.25 1.09
CA LEU A 321 -16.30 9.89 2.47
C LEU A 321 -15.32 10.46 3.48
N VAL A 322 -15.85 10.92 4.61
CA VAL A 322 -15.08 11.23 5.81
C VAL A 322 -15.29 10.13 6.85
N ASP A 323 -14.43 9.12 6.85
CA ASP A 323 -14.50 7.99 7.79
C ASP A 323 -13.11 7.39 8.07
N GLY A 324 -13.00 6.60 9.13
CA GLY A 324 -11.81 5.79 9.38
C GLY A 324 -11.74 4.62 8.40
N ALA A 325 -10.55 4.33 7.87
CA ALA A 325 -10.39 3.36 6.78
C ALA A 325 -10.88 1.96 7.15
N LEU A 326 -10.58 1.48 8.36
CA LEU A 326 -10.96 0.15 8.82
C LEU A 326 -12.45 0.09 9.17
N GLU A 327 -13.00 1.15 9.76
CA GLU A 327 -14.42 1.26 10.09
C GLU A 327 -15.29 1.31 8.83
N PHE A 328 -14.86 2.08 7.83
CA PHE A 328 -15.53 2.11 6.54
C PHE A 328 -15.55 0.72 5.91
N CYS A 329 -14.39 0.05 5.83
CA CYS A 329 -14.30 -1.28 5.24
C CYS A 329 -15.25 -2.27 5.91
N GLY A 330 -15.22 -2.34 7.24
CA GLY A 330 -16.12 -3.23 7.99
C GLY A 330 -17.61 -2.94 7.80
N SER A 331 -17.98 -1.71 7.44
CA SER A 331 -19.39 -1.33 7.24
C SER A 331 -19.97 -1.67 5.87
N ILE A 332 -19.10 -1.81 4.86
CA ILE A 332 -19.50 -2.17 3.49
C ILE A 332 -19.13 -3.60 3.14
N SER A 333 -18.46 -4.31 4.05
CA SER A 333 -18.26 -5.75 3.97
C SER A 333 -19.62 -6.44 3.80
N PRO A 334 -19.78 -7.32 2.80
CA PRO A 334 -21.04 -8.02 2.58
C PRO A 334 -21.44 -8.89 3.77
N GLU A 335 -22.73 -8.87 4.15
CA GLU A 335 -23.33 -9.67 5.25
C GLU A 335 -23.10 -11.18 5.08
N SER A 336 -22.91 -11.62 3.85
CA SER A 336 -22.30 -12.91 3.56
C SER A 336 -21.37 -12.69 2.38
N ASP A 337 -20.07 -12.67 2.64
CA ASP A 337 -19.10 -12.88 1.57
C ASP A 337 -19.42 -14.24 0.91
N VAL A 338 -18.90 -14.50 -0.29
CA VAL A 338 -18.81 -15.83 -0.93
C VAL A 338 -18.09 -16.86 -0.03
N THR A 339 -17.70 -16.49 1.21
CA THR A 339 -17.32 -17.35 2.34
C THR A 339 -18.49 -17.76 3.28
N GLY A 340 -19.73 -17.34 3.00
CA GLY A 340 -20.96 -17.76 3.68
C GLY A 340 -21.12 -17.30 5.14
N ILE A 341 -20.44 -16.22 5.57
CA ILE A 341 -20.45 -15.83 6.99
C ILE A 341 -20.63 -14.32 7.15
N LYS A 342 -21.60 -13.94 7.99
CA LYS A 342 -21.73 -12.61 8.62
C LYS A 342 -20.41 -12.22 9.26
N GLU A 343 -19.76 -11.19 8.74
CA GLU A 343 -18.97 -10.37 9.64
C GLU A 343 -19.94 -9.90 10.72
N VAL A 344 -19.69 -10.29 11.96
CA VAL A 344 -20.36 -9.73 13.14
C VAL A 344 -19.85 -8.29 13.30
N ASN A 345 -20.15 -7.44 12.32
CA ASN A 345 -20.22 -5.99 12.43
C ASN A 345 -21.69 -5.55 12.63
N GLU A 346 -22.67 -6.46 12.58
CA GLU A 346 -24.09 -6.15 12.85
C GLU A 346 -24.36 -5.56 14.25
N SER A 347 -23.44 -5.71 15.21
CA SER A 347 -23.57 -5.09 16.53
C SER A 347 -22.96 -3.68 16.62
N ASN A 348 -22.21 -3.24 15.61
CA ASN A 348 -21.48 -1.99 15.61
C ASN A 348 -21.74 -1.23 14.30
N ALA A 349 -22.92 -0.63 14.16
CA ALA A 349 -23.15 0.44 13.18
C ALA A 349 -22.30 1.66 13.57
N THR A 350 -20.97 1.56 13.38
CA THR A 350 -19.99 2.61 13.66
C THR A 350 -19.70 3.47 12.45
N SER A 351 -20.10 3.02 11.26
CA SER A 351 -20.00 3.80 10.03
C SER A 351 -20.84 5.05 10.14
N LYS A 352 -20.29 6.13 9.60
CA LYS A 352 -20.97 7.42 9.45
C LYS A 352 -22.01 7.39 8.31
N GLY A 353 -22.37 6.20 7.84
CA GLY A 353 -23.27 5.89 6.75
C GLY A 353 -22.53 5.67 5.44
N TYR A 354 -23.09 4.82 4.58
CA TYR A 354 -22.71 4.70 3.17
C TYR A 354 -23.96 4.50 2.33
N PHE A 355 -24.10 5.23 1.22
CA PHE A 355 -25.22 5.00 0.31
C PHE A 355 -24.96 3.78 -0.56
N TYR A 356 -25.83 2.79 -0.44
CA TYR A 356 -25.75 1.49 -1.14
C TYR A 356 -25.94 1.58 -2.66
N ASN A 357 -26.22 2.77 -3.21
CA ASN A 357 -26.18 3.02 -4.65
C ASN A 357 -24.75 3.18 -5.21
N HIS A 358 -23.74 3.23 -4.33
CA HIS A 358 -22.31 3.18 -4.69
C HIS A 358 -21.76 1.74 -4.61
N PRO A 359 -20.64 1.44 -5.30
CA PRO A 359 -20.03 0.10 -5.27
C PRO A 359 -19.69 -0.38 -3.86
N MET A 360 -19.91 -1.67 -3.59
CA MET A 360 -19.49 -2.36 -2.36
C MET A 360 -18.36 -3.39 -2.59
N GLN A 361 -18.07 -3.69 -3.86
CA GLN A 361 -16.92 -4.50 -4.27
C GLN A 361 -16.12 -3.75 -5.32
N PHE A 362 -14.80 -3.89 -5.28
CA PHE A 362 -13.87 -3.10 -6.08
C PHE A 362 -12.90 -4.02 -6.81
N ASN A 363 -12.57 -3.71 -8.06
CA ASN A 363 -11.46 -4.37 -8.77
C ASN A 363 -10.11 -3.69 -8.52
N VAL A 364 -10.11 -2.48 -7.97
CA VAL A 364 -8.90 -1.78 -7.56
C VAL A 364 -9.08 -1.26 -6.15
N ILE A 365 -8.17 -1.60 -5.26
CA ILE A 365 -8.07 -0.96 -3.94
C ILE A 365 -6.68 -0.34 -3.81
N ASP A 366 -6.59 0.96 -3.59
CA ASP A 366 -5.35 1.65 -3.26
C ASP A 366 -5.46 2.20 -1.84
N ILE A 367 -4.43 1.97 -1.02
CA ILE A 367 -4.42 2.41 0.37
C ILE A 367 -3.30 3.42 0.67
N SER A 368 -2.63 3.92 -0.36
CA SER A 368 -1.44 4.77 -0.20
C SER A 368 -0.47 4.13 0.80
N ASN A 369 0.01 4.91 1.78
CA ASN A 369 0.91 4.48 2.85
C ASN A 369 0.21 4.10 4.16
N LEU A 370 -1.08 3.75 4.15
CA LEU A 370 -1.83 3.45 5.37
C LEU A 370 -1.25 2.29 6.19
N ILE A 371 -0.51 1.33 5.59
CA ILE A 371 0.16 0.27 6.37
C ILE A 371 1.14 0.82 7.41
N ASP A 372 1.70 2.01 7.20
CA ASP A 372 2.58 2.69 8.17
C ASP A 372 1.83 3.21 9.41
N HIS A 373 0.49 3.31 9.32
CA HIS A 373 -0.36 3.91 10.35
C HIS A 373 -1.32 2.89 10.99
N VAL A 374 -1.83 1.93 10.22
CA VAL A 374 -2.83 0.95 10.68
C VAL A 374 -2.31 -0.49 10.66
N GLY A 375 -1.15 -0.75 10.05
CA GLY A 375 -0.51 -2.07 9.98
C GLY A 375 -1.00 -2.99 8.86
N THR A 376 -0.08 -3.81 8.35
CA THR A 376 -0.30 -4.69 7.19
C THR A 376 -1.42 -5.72 7.42
N TYR A 377 -1.46 -6.37 8.59
CA TYR A 377 -2.49 -7.37 8.92
C TYR A 377 -3.90 -6.76 8.95
N ASN A 378 -4.07 -5.59 9.57
CA ASN A 378 -5.37 -4.94 9.65
C ASN A 378 -5.91 -4.55 8.26
N ILE A 379 -5.04 -4.04 7.37
CA ILE A 379 -5.43 -3.74 5.99
C ILE A 379 -5.88 -5.02 5.28
N LEU A 380 -5.04 -6.06 5.24
CA LEU A 380 -5.37 -7.30 4.53
C LEU A 380 -6.68 -7.89 5.04
N LEU A 381 -6.87 -8.00 6.36
CA LEU A 381 -8.09 -8.57 6.92
C LEU A 381 -9.35 -7.74 6.61
N SER A 382 -9.22 -6.42 6.45
CA SER A 382 -10.37 -5.52 6.22
C SER A 382 -10.73 -5.36 4.75
N VAL A 383 -9.76 -5.40 3.84
CA VAL A 383 -9.98 -5.12 2.40
C VAL A 383 -10.26 -6.37 1.57
N LEU A 384 -9.85 -7.56 2.04
CA LEU A 384 -9.99 -8.81 1.27
C LEU A 384 -11.43 -9.19 0.95
N ALA A 385 -12.41 -8.78 1.76
CA ALA A 385 -13.83 -9.02 1.48
C ALA A 385 -14.40 -8.04 0.43
N LEU A 386 -13.74 -6.89 0.23
CA LEU A 386 -14.14 -5.83 -0.69
C LEU A 386 -13.48 -5.98 -2.06
N LEU A 387 -12.30 -6.61 -2.11
CA LEU A 387 -11.61 -6.92 -3.35
C LEU A 387 -12.38 -8.01 -4.11
N ARG A 388 -12.76 -7.75 -5.35
CA ARG A 388 -13.42 -8.74 -6.19
C ARG A 388 -12.56 -10.00 -6.33
N LYS A 389 -13.22 -11.14 -6.37
CA LYS A 389 -12.63 -12.48 -6.38
C LYS A 389 -12.33 -12.93 -7.81
N ASP A 390 -11.43 -12.20 -8.47
CA ASP A 390 -10.91 -12.50 -9.80
C ASP A 390 -9.40 -12.22 -9.86
N HIS A 391 -8.70 -12.70 -10.89
CA HIS A 391 -7.24 -12.59 -10.97
C HIS A 391 -6.74 -11.23 -11.52
N LEU A 392 -7.66 -10.41 -12.05
CA LEU A 392 -7.37 -9.03 -12.49
C LEU A 392 -7.32 -8.05 -11.32
N SER A 393 -8.20 -8.27 -10.35
CA SER A 393 -8.40 -7.35 -9.23
C SER A 393 -7.17 -7.31 -8.34
N TYR A 394 -6.80 -6.10 -7.91
CA TYR A 394 -5.59 -5.91 -7.12
C TYR A 394 -5.73 -4.89 -6.00
N LEU A 395 -4.91 -5.09 -4.98
CA LEU A 395 -4.66 -4.15 -3.91
C LEU A 395 -3.25 -3.55 -4.09
N SER A 396 -3.14 -2.23 -4.00
CA SER A 396 -1.89 -1.48 -4.00
C SER A 396 -1.61 -0.97 -2.59
N THR A 397 -0.40 -1.24 -2.08
CA THR A 397 0.07 -0.76 -0.78
C THR A 397 1.42 -0.08 -0.92
N GLU A 398 1.64 1.03 -0.23
CA GLU A 398 2.94 1.68 -0.12
C GLU A 398 3.42 1.72 1.34
N THR A 399 4.71 1.74 1.57
CA THR A 399 5.31 2.10 2.86
C THR A 399 6.37 3.17 2.63
N LEU A 400 6.46 4.13 3.55
CA LEU A 400 7.53 5.12 3.63
C LEU A 400 8.40 4.90 4.88
N LEU A 401 7.94 4.08 5.83
CA LEU A 401 8.53 3.95 7.16
C LEU A 401 9.08 2.54 7.41
N ASP A 402 10.27 2.51 7.98
CA ASP A 402 11.00 1.28 8.35
C ASP A 402 10.46 0.61 9.64
N TYR A 403 9.17 0.79 9.95
CA TYR A 403 8.55 0.27 11.18
C TYR A 403 8.18 -1.21 11.07
N GLU A 404 7.39 -1.57 10.05
CA GLU A 404 7.04 -2.95 9.75
C GLU A 404 7.94 -3.56 8.68
N PHE A 405 8.48 -2.74 7.77
CA PHE A 405 9.15 -3.19 6.54
C PHE A 405 10.68 -3.04 6.62
N ASP A 406 11.30 -3.77 7.54
CA ASP A 406 12.75 -3.75 7.77
C ASP A 406 13.51 -4.51 6.68
N LEU A 407 14.09 -3.77 5.73
CA LEU A 407 14.89 -4.33 4.62
C LEU A 407 16.30 -4.77 5.04
N GLU A 408 16.80 -4.24 6.15
CA GLU A 408 18.08 -4.66 6.74
C GLU A 408 17.92 -5.94 7.59
N SER A 409 16.70 -6.47 7.67
CA SER A 409 16.40 -7.67 8.42
C SER A 409 17.15 -8.89 7.88
N GLU A 410 18.00 -9.49 8.72
CA GLU A 410 18.70 -10.75 8.42
C GLU A 410 17.75 -11.91 8.07
N THR A 411 16.47 -11.81 8.45
CA THR A 411 15.44 -12.83 8.18
C THR A 411 14.68 -12.61 6.86
N GLY A 412 14.91 -11.49 6.16
CA GLY A 412 14.12 -11.02 5.02
C GLY A 412 12.92 -10.16 5.45
N ALA A 413 12.59 -9.14 4.64
CA ALA A 413 11.64 -8.10 5.06
C ALA A 413 10.18 -8.61 5.17
N LEU A 414 9.70 -9.44 4.24
CA LEU A 414 8.35 -10.02 4.34
C LEU A 414 8.19 -10.94 5.55
N PHE A 415 9.21 -11.74 5.88
CA PHE A 415 9.22 -12.53 7.10
C PHE A 415 9.18 -11.62 8.34
N HIS A 416 9.91 -10.50 8.31
CA HIS A 416 9.88 -9.51 9.37
C HIS A 416 8.48 -8.88 9.55
N VAL A 417 7.79 -8.57 8.46
CA VAL A 417 6.42 -8.01 8.47
C VAL A 417 5.44 -9.02 9.10
N PHE A 418 5.46 -10.28 8.67
CA PHE A 418 4.45 -11.26 9.06
C PHE A 418 4.79 -12.05 10.33
N GLY A 419 6.06 -12.15 10.69
CA GLY A 419 6.55 -12.96 11.82
C GLY A 419 6.67 -14.45 11.52
N VAL A 420 6.31 -14.87 10.30
CA VAL A 420 6.26 -16.25 9.83
C VAL A 420 6.63 -16.32 8.35
N ASP A 421 6.81 -17.53 7.83
CA ASP A 421 7.03 -17.79 6.42
C ASP A 421 5.90 -17.19 5.54
N PRO A 422 6.21 -16.25 4.62
CA PRO A 422 5.19 -15.59 3.80
C PRO A 422 4.42 -16.54 2.90
N ALA A 423 5.07 -17.57 2.33
CA ALA A 423 4.39 -18.54 1.47
C ALA A 423 3.31 -19.32 2.23
N SER A 424 3.58 -19.69 3.48
CA SER A 424 2.63 -20.34 4.38
C SER A 424 1.42 -19.45 4.67
N LEU A 425 1.65 -18.17 4.99
CA LEU A 425 0.54 -17.23 5.23
C LEU A 425 -0.26 -16.95 3.96
N PHE A 426 0.40 -16.74 2.81
CA PHE A 426 -0.26 -16.52 1.52
C PHE A 426 -1.10 -17.71 1.08
N THR A 427 -0.65 -18.93 1.35
CA THR A 427 -1.42 -20.17 1.13
C THR A 427 -2.73 -20.16 1.91
N LEU A 428 -2.71 -19.73 3.18
CA LEU A 428 -3.89 -19.68 4.04
C LEU A 428 -4.85 -18.52 3.66
N LEU A 429 -4.32 -17.39 3.21
CA LEU A 429 -5.11 -16.21 2.85
C LEU A 429 -5.63 -16.23 1.40
N GLY A 430 -4.97 -16.98 0.50
CA GLY A 430 -5.30 -17.05 -0.93
C GLY A 430 -4.81 -15.85 -1.76
N ILE A 431 -4.10 -14.90 -1.14
CA ILE A 431 -3.56 -13.69 -1.78
C ILE A 431 -2.04 -13.64 -1.61
N THR A 432 -1.34 -13.03 -2.57
CA THR A 432 0.12 -12.86 -2.54
C THR A 432 0.53 -11.50 -3.10
N VAL A 433 1.78 -11.10 -2.82
CA VAL A 433 2.43 -10.01 -3.56
C VAL A 433 2.90 -10.55 -4.91
N VAL A 434 2.56 -9.85 -5.99
CA VAL A 434 2.83 -10.28 -7.38
C VAL A 434 4.30 -10.65 -7.61
N ASP A 435 5.22 -9.82 -7.16
CA ASP A 435 6.67 -9.99 -7.33
C ASP A 435 7.26 -11.06 -6.40
N PHE A 436 6.52 -11.56 -5.41
CA PHE A 436 6.91 -12.71 -4.57
C PHE A 436 6.96 -13.98 -5.39
N ILE A 437 5.97 -14.18 -6.26
CA ILE A 437 5.88 -15.35 -7.13
C ILE A 437 6.68 -15.13 -8.42
N CYS A 438 6.54 -13.96 -9.06
CA CYS A 438 7.20 -13.70 -10.33
C CYS A 438 8.72 -13.44 -10.20
N GLY A 439 9.21 -13.14 -9.00
CA GLY A 439 10.64 -12.89 -8.73
C GLY A 439 11.19 -11.59 -9.31
N GLN A 440 10.34 -10.73 -9.88
CA GLN A 440 10.70 -9.44 -10.46
C GLN A 440 9.51 -8.49 -10.46
N THR A 441 9.80 -7.19 -10.61
CA THR A 441 8.82 -6.12 -10.79
C THR A 441 9.25 -5.16 -11.90
N SER A 442 8.28 -4.52 -12.55
CA SER A 442 8.54 -3.44 -13.50
C SER A 442 8.59 -2.03 -12.89
N ILE A 443 8.39 -1.92 -11.57
CA ILE A 443 8.42 -0.66 -10.82
C ILE A 443 9.84 -0.45 -10.29
N SER A 444 10.42 0.72 -10.53
CA SER A 444 11.79 1.02 -10.09
C SER A 444 11.84 1.50 -8.64
N ASN A 445 12.94 1.15 -7.96
CA ASN A 445 13.33 1.72 -6.67
C ASN A 445 14.66 2.49 -6.76
N ILE A 446 15.06 2.90 -7.97
CA ILE A 446 16.36 3.56 -8.19
C ILE A 446 16.51 4.84 -7.38
N SER A 447 15.44 5.63 -7.23
CA SER A 447 15.44 6.85 -6.42
C SER A 447 15.83 6.54 -4.97
N GLU A 448 15.34 5.43 -4.42
CA GLU A 448 15.66 5.01 -3.05
C GLU A 448 17.13 4.65 -2.93
N HIS A 449 17.67 3.86 -3.86
CA HIS A 449 19.10 3.55 -3.90
C HIS A 449 19.96 4.80 -4.02
N GLN A 450 19.54 5.80 -4.81
CA GLN A 450 20.24 7.08 -4.94
C GLN A 450 20.20 7.91 -3.67
N LEU A 451 19.05 7.95 -2.99
CA LEU A 451 18.81 8.81 -1.82
C LEU A 451 19.35 8.20 -0.51
N GLU A 452 19.57 6.88 -0.45
CA GLU A 452 20.14 6.17 0.70
C GLU A 452 21.49 6.75 1.17
N VAL A 453 22.28 7.34 0.26
CA VAL A 453 23.56 7.98 0.61
C VAL A 453 23.37 9.21 1.49
N PHE A 454 22.29 9.97 1.28
CA PHE A 454 22.07 11.25 1.94
C PHE A 454 21.32 11.11 3.27
N GLY A 455 20.88 9.90 3.60
CA GLY A 455 20.29 9.60 4.89
C GLY A 455 20.29 8.11 5.16
N LYS A 456 21.19 7.65 6.04
CA LYS A 456 21.09 6.30 6.64
C LYS A 456 19.82 6.22 7.50
N GLY A 457 18.70 5.80 6.90
CA GLY A 457 17.51 5.27 7.58
C GLY A 457 16.45 6.28 8.07
N ALA A 458 16.00 7.24 7.26
CA ALA A 458 14.86 8.09 7.65
C ALA A 458 13.52 7.66 7.03
N GLN A 459 13.46 7.43 5.72
CA GLN A 459 12.25 7.02 4.98
C GLN A 459 12.66 6.31 3.70
N ARG A 460 12.01 5.18 3.36
CA ARG A 460 12.18 4.48 2.08
C ARG A 460 10.83 4.17 1.49
N GLN A 461 10.59 4.57 0.25
CA GLN A 461 9.33 4.29 -0.44
C GLN A 461 9.36 2.92 -1.11
N VAL A 462 8.42 2.05 -0.75
CA VAL A 462 8.21 0.75 -1.40
C VAL A 462 6.75 0.59 -1.75
N ARG A 463 6.44 0.23 -3.01
CA ARG A 463 5.09 -0.12 -3.46
C ARG A 463 4.99 -1.62 -3.73
N LEU A 464 3.92 -2.24 -3.24
CA LEU A 464 3.60 -3.65 -3.44
C LEU A 464 2.22 -3.80 -4.08
N ILE A 465 2.10 -4.74 -5.02
CA ILE A 465 0.86 -5.08 -5.70
C ILE A 465 0.43 -6.48 -5.28
N TRP A 466 -0.79 -6.60 -4.76
CA TRP A 466 -1.36 -7.81 -4.22
C TRP A 466 -2.47 -8.33 -5.12
N LYS A 467 -2.47 -9.63 -5.42
CA LYS A 467 -3.47 -10.28 -6.27
C LYS A 467 -3.82 -11.67 -5.76
N TRP A 468 -5.04 -12.12 -6.04
CA TRP A 468 -5.47 -13.49 -5.77
C TRP A 468 -4.61 -14.48 -6.56
N ILE A 469 -4.15 -15.54 -5.89
CA ILE A 469 -3.20 -16.49 -6.45
C ILE A 469 -3.87 -17.31 -7.58
N PRO A 470 -3.38 -17.24 -8.84
CA PRO A 470 -3.90 -18.05 -9.93
C PRO A 470 -3.18 -19.41 -10.02
N SER A 471 -3.74 -20.34 -10.80
CA SER A 471 -2.96 -21.45 -11.35
C SER A 471 -2.30 -20.98 -12.65
N PHE A 472 -0.99 -20.72 -12.62
CA PHE A 472 -0.26 -20.32 -13.81
C PHE A 472 -0.07 -21.52 -14.74
N SER A 473 -0.40 -21.39 -16.01
CA SER A 473 -0.12 -22.39 -17.03
C SER A 473 0.77 -21.81 -18.14
N PRO A 474 1.47 -22.67 -18.91
CA PRO A 474 2.16 -22.22 -20.12
C PRO A 474 1.24 -21.43 -21.06
N GLU A 475 -0.03 -21.83 -21.16
CA GLU A 475 -1.04 -21.26 -22.06
C GLU A 475 -1.64 -19.93 -21.56
N GLY A 476 -1.26 -19.47 -20.37
CA GLY A 476 -1.82 -18.27 -19.75
C GLY A 476 -3.00 -18.56 -18.83
N ILE A 477 -3.32 -17.61 -17.96
CA ILE A 477 -4.35 -17.72 -16.93
C ILE A 477 -5.72 -17.52 -17.60
N SER A 478 -6.62 -18.51 -17.55
CA SER A 478 -7.97 -18.38 -18.15
C SER A 478 -9.04 -18.17 -17.08
N SER A 479 -9.83 -17.10 -17.21
CA SER A 479 -10.93 -16.78 -16.27
C SER A 479 -12.05 -17.83 -16.24
N ASP A 480 -12.38 -18.48 -17.38
CA ASP A 480 -13.46 -19.47 -17.47
C ASP A 480 -13.07 -20.84 -16.86
N ARG A 481 -11.77 -21.05 -16.58
CA ARG A 481 -11.22 -22.24 -15.89
C ARG A 481 -10.72 -21.94 -14.47
N ALA A 482 -10.75 -20.67 -14.07
CA ALA A 482 -10.21 -20.18 -12.81
C ALA A 482 -11.22 -19.26 -12.12
N SER A 483 -12.36 -19.81 -11.70
CA SER A 483 -12.86 -19.38 -10.39
C SER A 483 -11.76 -19.68 -9.40
N ILE A 484 -11.33 -18.68 -8.60
CA ILE A 484 -10.48 -18.89 -7.42
C ILE A 484 -10.96 -20.18 -6.77
N LEU A 485 -10.07 -21.18 -6.65
CA LEU A 485 -10.43 -22.56 -6.27
C LEU A 485 -11.59 -22.55 -5.27
N PRO A 486 -12.69 -23.28 -5.52
CA PRO A 486 -13.80 -23.35 -4.58
C PRO A 486 -13.24 -23.83 -3.23
N ARG A 487 -13.00 -22.84 -2.35
CA ARG A 487 -12.51 -22.87 -0.97
C ARG A 487 -11.74 -24.15 -0.60
N PRO A 488 -10.40 -24.18 -0.75
CA PRO A 488 -9.63 -25.31 -0.23
C PRO A 488 -9.93 -25.50 1.26
N LYS A 489 -10.16 -26.75 1.67
CA LYS A 489 -10.40 -27.10 3.06
C LYS A 489 -9.16 -27.78 3.64
N PHE A 490 -8.46 -27.09 4.53
CA PHE A 490 -7.21 -27.54 5.10
C PHE A 490 -7.40 -28.38 6.36
N THR A 491 -6.63 -29.47 6.46
CA THR A 491 -6.33 -30.21 7.69
C THR A 491 -4.85 -30.04 8.01
N TYR A 492 -4.45 -30.23 9.26
CA TYR A 492 -3.06 -30.09 9.70
C TYR A 492 -2.80 -30.83 11.00
N ASP A 493 -1.51 -31.02 11.31
CA ASP A 493 -1.09 -31.48 12.61
C ASP A 493 -1.19 -30.33 13.64
N LEU A 494 -1.76 -30.62 14.81
CA LEU A 494 -2.18 -29.61 15.78
C LEU A 494 -1.00 -28.78 16.34
N LEU A 495 0.08 -29.44 16.78
CA LEU A 495 1.20 -28.76 17.46
C LEU A 495 1.97 -27.80 16.53
N PRO A 496 2.36 -28.17 15.29
CA PRO A 496 3.00 -27.22 14.37
C PRO A 496 2.12 -26.02 14.03
N MET A 497 0.78 -26.22 13.95
CA MET A 497 -0.14 -25.11 13.72
C MET A 497 -0.20 -24.15 14.92
N ILE A 498 -0.21 -24.68 16.14
CA ILE A 498 -0.12 -23.86 17.35
C ILE A 498 1.17 -23.03 17.35
N ASP A 499 2.31 -23.64 17.02
CA ASP A 499 3.60 -22.93 16.95
C ASP A 499 3.56 -21.79 15.92
N PHE A 500 3.04 -22.06 14.72
CA PHE A 500 2.89 -21.08 13.65
C PHE A 500 2.01 -19.90 14.07
N LEU A 501 0.81 -20.17 14.63
CA LEU A 501 -0.11 -19.13 15.09
C LEU A 501 0.45 -18.35 16.29
N ALA A 502 1.19 -19.01 17.17
CA ALA A 502 1.86 -18.36 18.29
C ALA A 502 3.01 -17.44 17.82
N ASP A 503 3.74 -17.79 16.76
CA ASP A 503 4.76 -16.92 16.16
C ASP A 503 4.13 -15.65 15.55
N ILE A 504 2.95 -15.77 14.91
CA ILE A 504 2.17 -14.61 14.48
C ILE A 504 1.76 -13.74 15.69
N TYR A 505 1.21 -14.34 16.76
CA TYR A 505 0.84 -13.61 17.97
C TYR A 505 2.04 -12.83 18.55
N ARG A 506 3.21 -13.47 18.66
CA ARG A 506 4.45 -12.83 19.14
C ARG A 506 4.84 -11.63 18.27
N LYS A 507 4.65 -11.70 16.94
CA LYS A 507 4.90 -10.56 16.05
C LYS A 507 3.90 -9.43 16.27
N LEU A 508 2.59 -9.74 16.33
CA LEU A 508 1.53 -8.73 16.51
C LEU A 508 1.70 -7.93 17.82
N PHE A 509 2.17 -8.59 18.87
CA PHE A 509 2.29 -8.03 20.22
C PHE A 509 3.76 -7.94 20.70
N ALA A 510 4.71 -7.82 19.77
CA ALA A 510 6.14 -7.77 20.07
C ALA A 510 6.52 -6.67 21.07
N ILE A 511 5.78 -5.55 21.09
CA ILE A 511 5.97 -4.44 22.03
C ILE A 511 5.82 -4.85 23.50
N GLU A 512 5.03 -5.89 23.78
CA GLU A 512 4.77 -6.39 25.13
C GLU A 512 5.90 -7.28 25.66
N ASN A 513 6.87 -7.64 24.80
CA ASN A 513 8.04 -8.40 25.16
C ASN A 513 9.18 -7.45 25.60
N HIS A 514 9.57 -7.51 26.88
CA HIS A 514 10.58 -6.61 27.44
C HIS A 514 11.97 -6.77 26.78
N ALA A 515 12.34 -7.97 26.33
CA ALA A 515 13.62 -8.18 25.63
C ALA A 515 13.59 -7.58 24.21
N TRP A 516 12.45 -7.65 23.51
CA TRP A 516 12.25 -6.93 22.25
C TRP A 516 12.32 -5.42 22.47
N ALA A 517 11.60 -4.90 23.46
CA ALA A 517 11.54 -3.48 23.80
C ALA A 517 12.93 -2.90 24.14
N ARG A 518 13.71 -3.59 24.99
CA ARG A 518 15.09 -3.21 25.33
C ARG A 518 16.00 -3.18 24.10
N ARG A 519 15.90 -4.16 23.20
CA ARG A 519 16.69 -4.19 21.95
C ARG A 519 16.34 -3.04 21.02
N LYS A 520 15.04 -2.74 20.85
CA LYS A 520 14.60 -1.61 20.01
C LYS A 520 15.07 -0.28 20.62
N MET A 521 15.03 -0.14 21.94
CA MET A 521 15.58 1.01 22.65
C MET A 521 17.09 1.14 22.45
N ALA A 522 17.86 0.06 22.63
CA ALA A 522 19.31 0.04 22.39
C ALA A 522 19.66 0.40 20.93
N LYS A 523 18.96 -0.17 19.94
CA LYS A 523 19.12 0.20 18.52
C LYS A 523 18.80 1.66 18.25
N SER A 524 17.75 2.20 18.89
CA SER A 524 17.35 3.60 18.72
C SER A 524 18.38 4.56 19.33
N ILE A 525 18.94 4.20 20.50
CA ILE A 525 20.06 4.91 21.13
C ILE A 525 21.28 4.87 20.23
N GLN A 526 21.67 3.69 19.73
CA GLN A 526 22.81 3.55 18.82
C GLN A 526 22.63 4.40 17.55
N LYS A 527 21.45 4.32 16.89
CA LYS A 527 21.12 5.15 15.72
C LYS A 527 21.20 6.65 16.04
N ALA A 528 20.82 7.08 17.25
CA ALA A 528 20.92 8.48 17.67
C ALA A 528 22.37 8.93 17.89
N VAL A 529 23.20 8.05 18.49
CA VAL A 529 24.64 8.26 18.68
C VAL A 529 25.36 8.36 17.33
N ASP A 530 25.08 7.44 16.41
CA ASP A 530 25.68 7.41 15.06
C ASP A 530 25.32 8.64 14.22
N ARG A 531 24.20 9.32 14.51
CA ARG A 531 23.76 10.56 13.84
C ARG A 531 24.33 11.85 14.44
N SER A 532 25.17 11.75 15.48
CA SER A 532 25.76 12.88 16.21
C SER A 532 24.73 13.95 16.63
N GLY A 533 23.52 13.50 17.01
CA GLY A 533 22.45 14.35 17.54
C GLY A 533 22.50 14.39 19.07
N PRO A 534 21.94 15.44 19.72
CA PRO A 534 21.88 15.47 21.18
C PRO A 534 21.02 14.30 21.71
N PRO A 535 21.43 13.63 22.81
CA PRO A 535 20.71 12.49 23.39
C PRO A 535 19.28 12.82 23.87
N SER A 536 18.88 14.09 23.90
CA SER A 536 17.53 14.56 24.22
C SER A 536 16.49 14.35 23.09
N SER A 537 16.88 13.78 21.94
CA SER A 537 16.03 13.58 20.75
C SER A 537 15.67 12.11 20.46
N ILE A 538 15.87 11.21 21.42
CA ILE A 538 15.58 9.77 21.28
C ILE A 538 14.06 9.55 21.35
N ALA A 539 13.37 9.79 20.23
CA ALA A 539 11.98 9.38 20.07
C ALA A 539 11.94 7.85 19.87
N ILE A 540 11.61 7.10 20.93
CA ILE A 540 11.30 5.68 20.83
C ILE A 540 9.90 5.56 20.23
N ASN A 541 9.79 5.74 18.91
CA ASN A 541 8.54 5.54 18.19
C ASN A 541 8.32 4.04 17.97
N VAL A 542 7.61 3.40 18.90
CA VAL A 542 7.02 2.08 18.67
C VAL A 542 5.53 2.27 18.50
N LEU A 543 5.06 2.20 17.25
CA LEU A 543 3.64 2.25 16.95
C LEU A 543 3.07 0.83 17.03
N GLN A 544 2.11 0.61 17.92
CA GLN A 544 1.37 -0.64 17.97
C GLN A 544 0.18 -0.53 17.01
N HIS A 545 0.19 -1.31 15.93
CA HIS A 545 -0.91 -1.32 14.97
C HIS A 545 -2.04 -2.28 15.33
N ASN A 546 -1.71 -3.38 16.03
CA ASN A 546 -2.59 -4.53 16.15
C ASN A 546 -3.21 -4.65 17.55
N THR A 547 -4.45 -5.15 17.59
CA THR A 547 -5.17 -5.49 18.82
C THR A 547 -5.52 -6.99 18.83
N ARG A 548 -6.09 -7.48 19.93
CA ARG A 548 -6.55 -8.88 20.05
C ARG A 548 -7.65 -9.21 19.03
N ARG A 549 -8.37 -8.19 18.55
CA ARG A 549 -9.31 -8.33 17.44
C ARG A 549 -8.61 -8.69 16.15
N THR A 550 -7.44 -8.11 15.84
CA THR A 550 -6.65 -8.47 14.66
C THR A 550 -6.32 -9.96 14.65
N PHE A 551 -5.83 -10.49 15.77
CA PHE A 551 -5.50 -11.92 15.89
C PHE A 551 -6.74 -12.80 15.76
N SER A 552 -7.85 -12.43 16.41
CA SER A 552 -9.11 -13.19 16.34
C SER A 552 -9.70 -13.19 14.93
N LEU A 553 -9.63 -12.08 14.20
CA LEU A 553 -10.05 -11.98 12.79
C LEU A 553 -9.18 -12.86 11.88
N LEU A 554 -7.87 -12.91 12.13
CA LEU A 554 -6.98 -13.82 11.43
C LEU A 554 -7.33 -15.29 11.70
N LEU A 555 -7.52 -15.67 12.97
CA LEU A 555 -7.95 -17.01 13.35
C LEU A 555 -9.28 -17.39 12.71
N GLN A 556 -10.23 -16.45 12.69
CA GLN A 556 -11.51 -16.64 12.02
C GLN A 556 -11.31 -16.90 10.52
N LYS A 557 -10.43 -16.14 9.84
CA LYS A 557 -10.13 -16.34 8.43
C LYS A 557 -9.51 -17.72 8.18
N ILE A 558 -8.58 -18.15 9.03
CA ILE A 558 -7.93 -19.47 8.94
C ILE A 558 -8.96 -20.58 9.20
N LYS A 559 -9.81 -20.46 10.22
CA LYS A 559 -10.90 -21.41 10.53
C LYS A 559 -11.84 -21.64 9.35
N ARG A 560 -12.11 -20.60 8.57
CA ARG A 560 -12.94 -20.73 7.36
C ARG A 560 -12.27 -21.54 6.26
N ALA A 561 -10.94 -21.47 6.18
CA ALA A 561 -10.12 -22.22 5.24
C ALA A 561 -9.82 -23.65 5.71
N THR A 562 -10.18 -24.06 6.93
CA THR A 562 -9.99 -25.44 7.41
C THR A 562 -11.21 -26.32 7.19
N SER A 563 -10.97 -27.63 7.11
CA SER A 563 -12.03 -28.65 7.13
C SER A 563 -12.80 -28.63 8.46
N GLU A 564 -14.05 -29.08 8.41
CA GLU A 564 -14.92 -29.26 9.58
C GLU A 564 -14.39 -30.34 10.54
N THR A 565 -13.53 -31.25 10.08
CA THR A 565 -12.91 -32.28 10.93
C THR A 565 -11.84 -31.73 11.87
N VAL A 566 -11.41 -30.47 11.70
CA VAL A 566 -10.40 -29.84 12.55
C VAL A 566 -11.04 -29.41 13.87
N ASN A 567 -10.54 -29.96 14.98
CA ASN A 567 -10.98 -29.58 16.31
C ASN A 567 -10.44 -28.17 16.70
N TRP A 568 -11.23 -27.15 16.38
CA TRP A 568 -10.90 -25.76 16.71
C TRP A 568 -10.95 -25.45 18.20
N ASP A 569 -11.78 -26.13 18.97
CA ASP A 569 -11.89 -25.89 20.40
C ASP A 569 -10.58 -26.30 21.10
N GLU A 570 -10.06 -27.48 20.78
CA GLU A 570 -8.75 -27.95 21.28
C GLU A 570 -7.60 -27.04 20.83
N LEU A 571 -7.62 -26.59 19.57
CA LEU A 571 -6.60 -25.66 19.06
C LEU A 571 -6.62 -24.34 19.80
N VAL A 572 -7.79 -23.72 19.95
CA VAL A 572 -7.93 -22.40 20.59
C VAL A 572 -7.58 -22.48 22.06
N GLU A 573 -7.97 -23.55 22.76
CA GLU A 573 -7.61 -23.78 24.16
C GLU A 573 -6.08 -23.84 24.33
N LYS A 574 -5.41 -24.73 23.59
CA LYS A 574 -3.95 -24.90 23.68
C LYS A 574 -3.19 -23.66 23.19
N LEU A 575 -3.64 -23.05 22.10
CA LEU A 575 -3.06 -21.81 21.60
C LEU A 575 -3.18 -20.69 22.63
N THR A 576 -4.33 -20.56 23.29
CA THR A 576 -4.55 -19.56 24.35
C THR A 576 -3.58 -19.79 25.51
N MET A 577 -3.35 -21.04 25.93
CA MET A 577 -2.34 -21.35 26.94
C MET A 577 -0.93 -20.94 26.50
N VAL A 578 -0.52 -21.30 25.28
CA VAL A 578 0.81 -20.98 24.72
C VAL A 578 1.01 -19.47 24.60
N VAL A 579 0.03 -18.72 24.06
CA VAL A 579 0.17 -17.26 23.92
C VAL A 579 0.07 -16.53 25.25
N THR A 580 -0.54 -17.13 26.29
CA THR A 580 -0.62 -16.51 27.61
C THR A 580 0.64 -16.74 28.43
N HIS A 581 1.22 -17.94 28.37
CA HIS A 581 2.29 -18.37 29.28
C HIS A 581 3.66 -18.52 28.61
N GLU A 582 3.71 -18.76 27.30
CA GLU A 582 4.95 -19.16 26.59
C GLU A 582 5.38 -18.16 25.49
N CYS A 583 4.64 -17.06 25.28
CA CYS A 583 4.98 -16.07 24.24
C CYS A 583 6.06 -15.06 24.67
N GLY A 584 6.40 -15.01 25.96
CA GLY A 584 7.36 -14.06 26.53
C GLY A 584 6.81 -12.65 26.78
N SER A 585 5.50 -12.44 26.66
CA SER A 585 4.81 -11.22 27.12
C SER A 585 4.51 -11.33 28.61
N PHE A 586 4.86 -10.30 29.39
CA PHE A 586 4.58 -10.24 30.83
C PHE A 586 3.15 -9.76 31.13
N VAL A 587 2.48 -9.16 30.14
CA VAL A 587 1.13 -8.58 30.28
C VAL A 587 0.08 -9.35 29.51
N ALA A 588 0.45 -10.39 28.75
CA ALA A 588 -0.51 -11.20 27.97
C ALA A 588 -1.62 -11.80 28.84
N SER A 589 -1.31 -12.23 30.06
CA SER A 589 -2.30 -12.72 31.03
C SER A 589 -3.33 -11.65 31.42
N CYS A 590 -2.95 -10.37 31.47
CA CYS A 590 -3.88 -9.27 31.71
C CYS A 590 -4.85 -9.05 30.54
N PHE A 591 -4.49 -9.46 29.31
CA PHE A 591 -5.34 -9.36 28.13
C PHE A 591 -6.08 -10.67 27.80
N LEU A 592 -5.97 -11.70 28.65
CA LEU A 592 -6.60 -13.00 28.42
C LEU A 592 -8.12 -12.87 28.24
N GLN A 593 -8.78 -12.10 29.10
CA GLN A 593 -10.23 -11.90 29.02
C GLN A 593 -10.64 -11.15 27.75
N GLU A 594 -9.86 -10.16 27.31
CA GLU A 594 -10.09 -9.49 26.02
C GLU A 594 -9.96 -10.50 24.87
N GLN A 595 -8.92 -11.33 24.85
CA GLN A 595 -8.73 -12.34 23.81
C GLN A 595 -9.88 -13.37 23.78
N MET A 596 -10.35 -13.82 24.94
CA MET A 596 -11.50 -14.73 25.05
C MET A 596 -12.79 -14.09 24.53
N VAL A 597 -13.06 -12.83 24.89
CA VAL A 597 -14.21 -12.06 24.38
C VAL A 597 -14.15 -11.97 22.86
N GLN A 598 -12.98 -11.62 22.30
CA GLN A 598 -12.84 -11.49 20.84
C GLN A 598 -12.98 -12.83 20.10
N ASN A 599 -12.44 -13.93 20.65
CA ASN A 599 -12.61 -15.26 20.08
C ASN A 599 -14.10 -15.66 20.05
N HIS A 600 -14.84 -15.39 21.13
CA HIS A 600 -16.28 -15.66 21.22
C HIS A 600 -17.08 -14.81 20.22
N LEU A 601 -16.86 -13.49 20.20
CA LEU A 601 -17.57 -12.56 19.30
C LEU A 601 -17.36 -12.86 17.81
N HIS A 602 -16.21 -13.44 17.45
CA HIS A 602 -15.88 -13.78 16.06
C HIS A 602 -16.09 -15.28 15.74
N GLY A 603 -16.67 -16.07 16.64
CA GLY A 603 -16.98 -17.49 16.42
C GLY A 603 -15.75 -18.38 16.23
N VAL A 604 -14.58 -17.95 16.74
CA VAL A 604 -13.32 -18.70 16.67
C VAL A 604 -13.36 -19.86 17.67
N GLY A 605 -13.74 -19.57 18.91
CA GLY A 605 -13.93 -20.53 19.99
C GLY A 605 -14.53 -19.84 21.23
N THR A 606 -15.19 -20.61 22.09
CA THR A 606 -15.84 -20.11 23.32
C THR A 606 -15.13 -20.69 24.54
N ALA A 607 -14.60 -19.83 25.41
CA ALA A 607 -13.91 -20.24 26.63
C ALA A 607 -14.89 -20.83 27.67
N GLU A 608 -14.37 -21.66 28.59
CA GLU A 608 -15.16 -22.29 29.66
C GLU A 608 -15.96 -21.27 30.50
N CYS A 609 -15.39 -20.08 30.75
CA CYS A 609 -16.06 -19.00 31.49
C CYS A 609 -17.27 -18.38 30.78
N PHE A 610 -17.54 -18.75 29.53
CA PHE A 610 -18.70 -18.36 28.76
C PHE A 610 -19.69 -19.51 28.49
N MET A 611 -19.42 -20.71 29.02
CA MET A 611 -20.31 -21.87 28.90
C MET A 611 -21.40 -21.89 29.98
N ASP A 612 -21.12 -21.28 31.13
CA ASP A 612 -22.04 -21.16 32.28
C ASP A 612 -22.65 -19.75 32.38
N ASP A 613 -23.76 -19.63 33.13
CA ASP A 613 -24.34 -18.33 33.47
C ASP A 613 -23.32 -17.42 34.20
N PRO A 614 -23.21 -16.11 33.85
CA PRO A 614 -22.23 -15.20 34.41
C PRO A 614 -22.20 -15.15 35.95
N LYS A 615 -23.33 -15.36 36.63
CA LYS A 615 -23.39 -15.37 38.10
C LYS A 615 -22.71 -16.60 38.67
N THR A 616 -22.92 -17.78 38.07
CA THR A 616 -22.25 -19.03 38.45
C THR A 616 -20.74 -18.88 38.30
N VAL A 617 -20.31 -18.29 37.19
CA VAL A 617 -18.90 -18.01 36.90
C VAL A 617 -18.29 -17.03 37.90
N ALA A 618 -18.99 -15.93 38.21
CA ALA A 618 -18.55 -14.95 39.21
C ALA A 618 -18.43 -15.58 40.61
N ILE A 619 -19.33 -16.49 40.99
CA ILE A 619 -19.23 -17.24 42.25
C ILE A 619 -18.04 -18.19 42.21
N LYS A 620 -17.81 -18.92 41.10
CA LYS A 620 -16.68 -19.85 40.94
C LYS A 620 -15.34 -19.14 41.10
N TYR A 621 -15.13 -18.04 40.39
CA TYR A 621 -13.87 -17.27 40.43
C TYR A 621 -13.75 -16.31 41.61
N GLY A 622 -14.87 -15.89 42.21
CA GLY A 622 -14.90 -15.02 43.39
C GLY A 622 -14.64 -15.75 44.72
N LYS A 623 -14.66 -17.10 44.74
CA LYS A 623 -14.31 -17.91 45.93
C LYS A 623 -12.91 -17.55 46.42
N GLY A 624 -12.83 -16.85 47.57
CA GLY A 624 -11.58 -16.43 48.22
C GLY A 624 -11.25 -14.94 48.12
N LEU A 625 -12.01 -14.14 47.35
CA LEU A 625 -11.74 -12.69 47.15
C LEU A 625 -12.49 -11.75 48.11
N PHE A 626 -13.35 -12.27 49.01
CA PHE A 626 -14.23 -11.50 49.91
C PHE A 626 -15.14 -10.44 49.22
N SER A 627 -15.21 -10.40 47.89
CA SER A 627 -16.07 -9.48 47.14
C SER A 627 -17.53 -9.93 47.17
N LYS A 628 -18.45 -9.00 47.42
CA LYS A 628 -19.91 -9.27 47.35
C LYS A 628 -20.33 -9.39 45.88
N ILE A 629 -21.02 -10.46 45.53
CA ILE A 629 -21.58 -10.63 44.17
C ILE A 629 -22.87 -9.83 44.04
N VAL A 630 -22.91 -8.89 43.09
CA VAL A 630 -24.07 -8.05 42.78
C VAL A 630 -25.05 -8.82 41.88
N GLN A 631 -26.35 -8.62 42.09
CA GLN A 631 -27.37 -9.24 41.24
C GLN A 631 -27.53 -8.49 39.92
N THR A 632 -27.88 -9.21 38.85
CA THR A 632 -28.27 -8.66 37.55
C THR A 632 -29.46 -9.45 37.00
N ARG A 633 -30.29 -8.82 36.16
CA ARG A 633 -31.36 -9.49 35.40
C ARG A 633 -30.92 -10.00 34.02
N SER A 634 -29.70 -9.65 33.59
CA SER A 634 -29.17 -9.99 32.28
C SER A 634 -28.40 -11.32 32.33
N SER A 635 -28.70 -12.22 31.39
CA SER A 635 -27.96 -13.47 31.16
C SER A 635 -26.88 -13.35 30.06
N ASN A 636 -26.62 -12.13 29.55
CA ASN A 636 -25.63 -11.92 28.50
C ASN A 636 -24.21 -12.25 28.99
N LEU A 637 -23.47 -13.02 28.19
CA LEU A 637 -22.09 -13.46 28.50
C LEU A 637 -21.06 -12.33 28.41
N VAL A 638 -21.30 -11.39 27.48
CA VAL A 638 -20.47 -10.21 27.21
C VAL A 638 -21.33 -8.96 27.37
N THR A 639 -20.76 -7.93 27.99
CA THR A 639 -21.41 -6.63 28.21
C THR A 639 -20.51 -5.52 27.66
N CYS A 640 -21.10 -4.50 27.04
CA CYS A 640 -20.41 -3.26 26.72
C CYS A 640 -20.38 -2.35 27.95
N VAL A 641 -19.17 -1.96 28.36
CA VAL A 641 -18.94 -0.91 29.36
C VAL A 641 -18.61 0.38 28.61
N THR A 642 -19.38 1.44 28.84
CA THR A 642 -19.09 2.78 28.35
C THR A 642 -18.82 3.71 29.52
N ILE A 643 -17.66 4.38 29.51
CA ILE A 643 -17.28 5.37 30.52
C ILE A 643 -17.29 6.78 29.92
N SER A 644 -17.97 7.71 30.59
CA SER A 644 -17.96 9.14 30.24
C SER A 644 -16.77 9.83 30.91
N VAL A 645 -15.80 10.27 30.11
CA VAL A 645 -14.55 10.88 30.58
C VAL A 645 -14.58 12.38 30.28
N PRO A 646 -14.56 13.24 31.31
CA PRO A 646 -14.44 14.68 31.15
C PRO A 646 -13.18 15.09 30.38
N MET A 647 -13.31 16.12 29.55
CA MET A 647 -12.22 16.50 28.63
C MET A 647 -11.00 17.13 29.33
N ASP A 648 -11.19 17.68 30.53
CA ASP A 648 -10.16 18.24 31.41
C ASP A 648 -9.17 17.19 31.93
N VAL A 649 -9.57 15.91 31.99
CA VAL A 649 -8.68 14.78 32.30
C VAL A 649 -7.44 14.76 31.40
N PHE A 650 -7.59 15.15 30.13
CA PHE A 650 -6.52 15.14 29.14
C PHE A 650 -5.62 16.38 29.19
N GLN A 651 -5.86 17.34 30.10
CA GLN A 651 -5.13 18.61 30.12
C GLN A 651 -3.61 18.44 30.30
N LYS A 652 -3.18 17.46 31.09
CA LYS A 652 -1.75 17.11 31.27
C LYS A 652 -1.09 16.61 29.98
N LEU A 653 -1.85 15.92 29.13
CA LEU A 653 -1.38 15.45 27.82
C LEU A 653 -1.42 16.58 26.79
N LYS A 654 -2.43 17.48 26.85
CA LYS A 654 -2.57 18.64 25.95
C LYS A 654 -1.40 19.62 26.02
N THR A 655 -0.81 19.81 27.21
CA THR A 655 0.25 20.80 27.46
C THR A 655 1.66 20.31 27.13
N ARG A 656 1.82 19.02 26.80
CA ARG A 656 3.14 18.41 26.55
C ARG A 656 3.56 18.53 25.08
N ASP A 657 4.87 18.58 24.88
CA ASP A 657 5.45 18.54 23.54
C ASP A 657 5.24 17.15 22.93
N ILE A 658 4.45 17.09 21.86
CA ILE A 658 4.15 15.86 21.11
C ILE A 658 5.42 15.17 20.61
N LYS A 659 6.51 15.90 20.38
CA LYS A 659 7.81 15.32 20.00
C LYS A 659 8.42 14.45 21.11
N LYS A 660 8.01 14.67 22.37
CA LYS A 660 8.50 13.92 23.54
C LYS A 660 7.57 12.79 23.95
N ILE A 661 6.26 13.02 23.90
CA ILE A 661 5.26 12.06 24.38
C ILE A 661 4.73 11.13 23.28
N GLY A 662 4.92 11.49 22.00
CA GLY A 662 4.30 10.81 20.87
C GLY A 662 2.77 10.87 20.93
N THR A 663 2.13 9.86 20.32
CA THR A 663 0.69 9.59 20.45
C THR A 663 0.51 8.38 21.37
N PRO A 664 0.31 8.56 22.68
CA PRO A 664 0.25 7.44 23.62
C PRO A 664 -0.99 6.57 23.34
N PRO A 665 -0.83 5.23 23.29
CA PRO A 665 -1.97 4.32 23.17
C PRO A 665 -2.76 4.31 24.48
N LEU A 666 -4.08 4.24 24.36
CA LEU A 666 -5.02 4.19 25.47
C LEU A 666 -5.47 2.74 25.70
N GLN A 667 -5.73 2.40 26.96
CA GLN A 667 -6.35 1.14 27.36
C GLN A 667 -7.42 1.39 28.42
N MET A 668 -8.42 0.51 28.47
CA MET A 668 -9.37 0.41 29.56
C MET A 668 -8.96 -0.77 30.44
N ALA A 669 -9.21 -0.68 31.74
CA ALA A 669 -8.99 -1.80 32.65
C ALA A 669 -10.19 -2.01 33.55
N LEU A 670 -10.49 -3.27 33.84
CA LEU A 670 -11.39 -3.68 34.90
C LEU A 670 -10.58 -4.29 36.04
N TYR A 671 -10.88 -3.88 37.26
CA TYR A 671 -10.25 -4.47 38.45
C TYR A 671 -11.21 -4.56 39.63
N SER A 672 -10.97 -5.57 40.46
CA SER A 672 -11.66 -5.87 41.72
C SER A 672 -10.64 -6.55 42.63
N GLY A 673 -10.40 -6.00 43.82
CA GLY A 673 -9.24 -6.37 44.65
C GLY A 673 -7.91 -6.39 43.85
N ASN A 674 -7.27 -7.56 43.79
CA ASN A 674 -6.02 -7.79 43.06
C ASN A 674 -6.20 -8.34 41.63
N LEU A 675 -7.45 -8.58 41.20
CA LEU A 675 -7.73 -9.04 39.84
C LEU A 675 -7.72 -7.85 38.88
N LEU A 676 -7.04 -7.98 37.75
CA LEU A 676 -6.89 -6.95 36.72
C LEU A 676 -7.04 -7.56 35.33
N ASN A 677 -7.91 -6.96 34.51
CA ASN A 677 -8.06 -7.27 33.10
C ASN A 677 -7.96 -5.99 32.26
N ASN A 678 -7.07 -5.99 31.27
CA ASN A 678 -6.87 -4.90 30.34
C ASN A 678 -7.63 -5.15 29.03
N PHE A 679 -8.11 -4.06 28.44
CA PHE A 679 -8.85 -4.01 27.20
C PHE A 679 -8.27 -2.89 26.32
N SER A 680 -7.67 -3.29 25.21
CA SER A 680 -7.09 -2.39 24.21
C SER A 680 -8.07 -2.04 23.07
N ILE A 681 -9.15 -2.80 22.93
CA ILE A 681 -10.18 -2.62 21.92
C ILE A 681 -11.24 -1.67 22.46
N ILE A 682 -10.97 -0.38 22.27
CA ILE A 682 -11.82 0.70 22.75
C ILE A 682 -12.40 1.42 21.54
N GLN A 683 -13.63 1.89 21.69
CA GLN A 683 -14.25 2.81 20.76
C GLN A 683 -14.42 4.15 21.45
N ARG A 684 -13.84 5.20 20.85
CA ARG A 684 -14.02 6.58 21.29
C ARG A 684 -15.18 7.25 20.54
N ARG A 685 -16.00 8.02 21.26
CA ARG A 685 -17.00 8.94 20.72
C ARG A 685 -17.03 10.22 21.53
N PHE A 686 -17.29 11.35 20.87
CA PHE A 686 -17.52 12.63 21.55
C PHE A 686 -19.02 12.85 21.63
N GLY A 687 -19.56 13.22 22.78
CA GLY A 687 -20.98 13.49 22.91
C GLY A 687 -21.57 13.05 24.25
N LYS A 688 -22.90 12.88 24.26
CA LYS A 688 -23.65 12.46 25.44
C LYS A 688 -24.60 11.33 25.11
N LEU A 689 -24.75 10.41 26.05
CA LEU A 689 -25.74 9.34 25.94
C LEU A 689 -27.13 9.83 26.38
N ASP A 690 -28.15 9.12 25.92
CA ASP A 690 -29.51 9.22 26.44
C ASP A 690 -29.61 8.92 27.93
N ALA A 691 -30.68 9.44 28.55
CA ALA A 691 -30.96 9.17 29.96
C ALA A 691 -31.26 7.68 30.17
N ILE A 692 -30.87 7.15 31.34
CA ILE A 692 -31.18 5.78 31.73
C ILE A 692 -32.65 5.73 32.13
N ASP A 693 -33.45 4.86 31.51
CA ASP A 693 -34.75 4.46 32.03
C ASP A 693 -34.54 3.83 33.41
N SER A 694 -34.75 4.61 34.48
CA SER A 694 -34.48 4.19 35.84
C SER A 694 -35.56 3.20 36.29
N SER A 695 -35.29 1.91 36.17
CA SER A 695 -35.97 0.91 37.00
C SER A 695 -35.28 0.88 38.37
N ASP A 696 -36.03 0.94 39.47
CA ASP A 696 -35.56 0.78 40.86
C ASP A 696 -35.07 -0.66 41.14
N TYR A 697 -34.09 -1.14 40.37
CA TYR A 697 -33.49 -2.46 40.55
C TYR A 697 -32.27 -2.35 41.49
N PRO A 698 -32.22 -3.09 42.61
CA PRO A 698 -31.15 -3.00 43.60
C PRO A 698 -29.79 -3.60 43.14
N GLY A 699 -29.66 -3.98 41.86
CA GLY A 699 -28.46 -4.57 41.28
C GLY A 699 -27.96 -3.84 40.03
N LEU A 700 -27.00 -4.44 39.31
CA LEU A 700 -26.44 -3.84 38.10
C LEU A 700 -27.47 -3.86 36.97
N THR A 701 -27.76 -2.68 36.43
CA THR A 701 -28.68 -2.51 35.29
C THR A 701 -27.90 -2.53 33.98
N ILE A 702 -28.16 -3.54 33.14
CA ILE A 702 -27.57 -3.69 31.80
C ILE A 702 -28.68 -3.45 30.77
N GLN A 703 -28.54 -2.39 29.96
CA GLN A 703 -29.49 -2.06 28.91
C GLN A 703 -29.43 -3.05 27.75
N GLN A 704 -30.59 -3.52 27.29
CA GLN A 704 -30.70 -4.29 26.04
C GLN A 704 -30.59 -3.36 24.83
N GLY A 705 -29.85 -3.77 23.80
CA GLY A 705 -29.51 -2.93 22.65
C GLY A 705 -28.35 -1.97 22.90
N ALA A 706 -28.28 -0.93 22.05
CA ALA A 706 -27.27 0.12 22.07
C ALA A 706 -27.84 1.40 22.74
N PRO A 707 -27.09 2.08 23.62
CA PRO A 707 -27.43 3.43 24.07
C PRO A 707 -27.49 4.42 22.89
N ILE A 708 -28.38 5.41 22.96
CA ILE A 708 -28.49 6.45 21.94
C ILE A 708 -27.43 7.53 22.20
N LEU A 709 -26.58 7.79 21.20
CA LEU A 709 -25.52 8.79 21.24
C LEU A 709 -25.94 10.08 20.54
N ASN A 710 -25.96 11.18 21.28
CA ASN A 710 -25.95 12.53 20.71
C ASN A 710 -24.49 12.95 20.49
N GLU A 711 -24.00 12.75 19.26
CA GLU A 711 -22.59 12.95 18.90
C GLU A 711 -22.25 14.45 18.85
N ASP A 712 -21.10 14.81 19.42
CA ASP A 712 -20.50 16.15 19.33
C ASP A 712 -19.54 16.16 18.13
N PRO A 713 -19.92 16.79 17.00
CA PRO A 713 -19.11 16.76 15.78
C PRO A 713 -17.82 17.57 15.90
N ASP A 714 -17.70 18.44 16.92
CA ASP A 714 -16.52 19.31 17.11
C ASP A 714 -15.37 18.58 17.82
N GLY A 715 -15.60 17.35 18.31
CA GLY A 715 -14.54 16.47 18.80
C GLY A 715 -13.72 17.13 19.92
N TRP A 716 -12.39 17.18 19.75
CA TRP A 716 -11.48 17.85 20.70
C TRP A 716 -11.70 19.36 20.85
N MET A 717 -12.41 19.97 19.90
CA MET A 717 -12.78 21.39 19.93
C MET A 717 -14.17 21.62 20.53
N GLY A 718 -14.93 20.55 20.75
CA GLY A 718 -16.25 20.58 21.37
C GLY A 718 -16.19 20.74 22.89
N THR A 719 -17.35 20.65 23.51
CA THR A 719 -17.50 20.79 24.98
C THR A 719 -18.04 19.53 25.64
N SER A 720 -18.35 18.49 24.87
CA SER A 720 -18.93 17.26 25.40
C SER A 720 -17.87 16.34 26.02
N ASP A 721 -18.33 15.43 26.88
CA ASP A 721 -17.48 14.37 27.41
C ASP A 721 -17.01 13.44 26.29
N ILE A 722 -15.94 12.71 26.57
CA ILE A 722 -15.41 11.67 25.69
C ILE A 722 -15.86 10.31 26.23
N LEU A 723 -16.66 9.62 25.43
CA LEU A 723 -17.16 8.29 25.73
C LEU A 723 -16.14 7.26 25.24
N TYR A 724 -15.73 6.36 26.11
CA TYR A 724 -14.90 5.21 25.77
C TYR A 724 -15.67 3.92 26.06
N SER A 725 -15.81 3.07 25.04
CA SER A 725 -16.60 1.83 25.11
C SER A 725 -15.74 0.61 24.79
N CYS A 726 -15.86 -0.47 25.58
CA CYS A 726 -15.26 -1.77 25.28
C CYS A 726 -16.20 -2.93 25.65
N MET A 727 -15.99 -4.08 25.01
CA MET A 727 -16.72 -5.33 25.31
C MET A 727 -15.94 -6.13 26.35
N VAL A 728 -16.61 -6.54 27.44
CA VAL A 728 -15.98 -7.21 28.59
C VAL A 728 -16.81 -8.43 29.03
N PRO A 729 -16.21 -9.42 29.71
CA PRO A 729 -16.97 -10.52 30.28
C PRO A 729 -17.93 -10.03 31.38
N THR A 730 -19.21 -10.38 31.28
CA THR A 730 -20.24 -9.93 32.23
C THR A 730 -19.97 -10.41 33.65
N TRP A 731 -19.41 -11.61 33.81
CA TRP A 731 -19.15 -12.20 35.13
C TRP A 731 -18.23 -11.33 36.00
N PHE A 732 -17.25 -10.64 35.40
CA PHE A 732 -16.29 -9.80 36.13
C PHE A 732 -16.96 -8.53 36.69
N LEU A 733 -17.98 -8.01 36.00
CA LEU A 733 -18.73 -6.84 36.44
C LEU A 733 -19.55 -7.10 37.70
N LEU A 734 -19.84 -8.38 38.00
CA LEU A 734 -20.67 -8.77 39.15
C LEU A 734 -19.94 -8.67 40.49
N PHE A 735 -18.63 -8.41 40.49
CA PHE A 735 -17.90 -8.11 41.72
C PHE A 735 -18.29 -6.72 42.25
N GLY A 736 -18.75 -6.64 43.50
CA GLY A 736 -19.35 -5.42 44.06
C GLY A 736 -18.39 -4.26 44.24
N ASP A 737 -17.09 -4.51 44.25
CA ASP A 737 -16.02 -3.52 44.26
C ASP A 737 -15.41 -3.27 42.87
N CYS A 738 -16.02 -3.79 41.80
CA CYS A 738 -15.50 -3.64 40.45
C CYS A 738 -15.43 -2.16 40.04
N LYS A 739 -14.28 -1.79 39.48
CA LYS A 739 -14.01 -0.48 38.90
C LYS A 739 -13.57 -0.62 37.45
N VAL A 740 -13.88 0.42 36.68
CA VAL A 740 -13.39 0.63 35.32
C VAL A 740 -12.48 1.85 35.31
N SER A 741 -11.35 1.75 34.61
CA SER A 741 -10.44 2.87 34.41
C SER A 741 -10.07 3.04 32.93
N LEU A 742 -9.74 4.28 32.56
CA LEU A 742 -9.04 4.63 31.33
C LEU A 742 -7.61 5.00 31.71
N GLY A 743 -6.62 4.41 31.03
CA GLY A 743 -5.20 4.64 31.28
C GLY A 743 -4.37 4.63 30.01
N ILE A 744 -3.07 4.91 30.15
CA ILE A 744 -2.10 4.85 29.05
C ILE A 744 -1.45 3.46 29.05
N VAL A 745 -1.28 2.87 27.87
CA VAL A 745 -0.53 1.61 27.71
C VAL A 745 0.93 1.83 28.10
N SER A 746 1.45 0.98 28.98
CA SER A 746 2.86 1.02 29.38
C SER A 746 3.76 0.51 28.27
N THR A 747 4.60 1.40 27.76
CA THR A 747 5.60 1.14 26.72
C THR A 747 6.90 1.84 27.10
N PRO A 748 8.04 1.49 26.50
CA PRO A 748 9.28 2.24 26.72
C PRO A 748 9.11 3.75 26.48
N GLY A 749 8.34 4.16 25.47
CA GLY A 749 8.10 5.58 25.17
C GLY A 749 7.19 6.27 26.21
N THR A 750 6.11 5.61 26.62
CA THR A 750 5.15 6.16 27.58
C THR A 750 5.63 6.11 29.04
N SER A 751 6.69 5.34 29.34
CA SER A 751 7.32 5.31 30.67
C SER A 751 7.77 6.71 31.16
N LEU A 752 8.02 7.65 30.24
CA LEU A 752 8.33 9.05 30.56
C LEU A 752 7.16 9.80 31.23
N LEU A 753 5.94 9.26 31.15
CA LEU A 753 4.74 9.85 31.76
C LEU A 753 4.52 9.39 33.21
N ILE A 754 5.28 8.39 33.68
CA ILE A 754 5.17 7.84 35.05
C ILE A 754 5.30 8.91 36.14
N PRO A 755 6.26 9.86 36.10
CA PRO A 755 6.37 10.89 37.15
C PRO A 755 5.14 11.79 37.28
N GLU A 756 4.32 11.91 36.23
CA GLU A 756 3.20 12.87 36.12
C GLU A 756 1.83 12.23 36.35
N LEU A 757 1.72 10.95 35.98
CA LEU A 757 0.54 10.11 36.14
C LEU A 757 0.63 9.19 37.37
N GLY A 758 1.80 9.11 38.02
CA GLY A 758 2.07 8.32 39.22
C GLY A 758 2.75 6.97 38.93
N ILE A 759 3.39 6.40 39.96
CA ILE A 759 4.14 5.12 39.94
C ILE A 759 3.23 3.89 40.14
N GLY A 760 1.91 4.06 40.08
CA GLY A 760 0.97 2.94 40.20
C GLY A 760 0.95 2.05 38.95
N PRO A 761 0.56 0.76 39.06
CA PRO A 761 0.55 -0.21 37.95
C PRO A 761 -0.39 0.10 36.77
N MET A 762 -0.91 1.32 36.61
CA MET A 762 -1.96 1.61 35.62
C MET A 762 -1.85 2.90 34.80
N MET A 763 -0.91 3.84 35.07
CA MET A 763 -0.86 5.15 34.38
C MET A 763 -2.28 5.72 34.11
N THR A 764 -3.13 5.65 35.14
CA THR A 764 -4.57 5.88 35.04
C THR A 764 -4.85 7.35 34.81
N LEU A 765 -5.69 7.64 33.82
CA LEU A 765 -6.21 8.97 33.53
C LEU A 765 -7.51 9.23 34.29
N PHE A 766 -8.41 8.24 34.31
CA PHE A 766 -9.73 8.37 34.90
C PHE A 766 -10.21 7.02 35.44
N GLU A 767 -10.93 7.01 36.57
CA GLU A 767 -11.52 5.79 37.14
C GLU A 767 -12.94 6.05 37.65
N ALA A 768 -13.80 5.03 37.59
CA ALA A 768 -15.13 5.05 38.16
C ALA A 768 -15.54 3.65 38.63
N SER A 769 -16.41 3.57 39.65
CA SER A 769 -17.08 2.31 39.98
C SER A 769 -18.08 1.94 38.88
N VAL A 770 -18.17 0.66 38.52
CA VAL A 770 -19.13 0.19 37.52
C VAL A 770 -20.60 0.36 37.96
N SER A 771 -20.83 0.56 39.27
CA SER A 771 -22.15 0.86 39.84
C SER A 771 -22.55 2.34 39.70
N ASN A 772 -21.64 3.24 39.32
CA ASN A 772 -21.93 4.66 39.14
C ASN A 772 -22.58 4.91 37.77
N SER A 773 -23.90 4.78 37.72
CA SER A 773 -24.70 4.93 36.49
C SER A 773 -24.66 6.32 35.85
N LYS A 774 -24.16 7.36 36.54
CA LYS A 774 -23.96 8.70 35.98
C LYS A 774 -22.73 8.79 35.08
N ILE A 775 -21.72 7.96 35.34
CA ILE A 775 -20.43 7.98 34.65
C ILE A 775 -20.27 6.74 33.76
N VAL A 776 -20.80 5.59 34.22
CA VAL A 776 -20.66 4.30 33.56
C VAL A 776 -22.03 3.82 33.07
N ARG A 777 -22.12 3.51 31.77
CA ARG A 777 -23.28 2.89 31.14
C ARG A 777 -22.95 1.45 30.77
N LEU A 778 -23.78 0.52 31.23
CA LEU A 778 -23.70 -0.91 30.85
C LEU A 778 -24.81 -1.24 29.85
N SER A 779 -24.44 -1.90 28.77
CA SER A 779 -25.36 -2.24 27.67
C SER A 779 -24.90 -3.46 26.88
N THR A 780 -25.77 -4.06 26.07
CA THR A 780 -25.40 -5.23 25.25
C THR A 780 -24.68 -4.89 23.95
N LYS A 781 -24.80 -3.66 23.47
CA LYS A 781 -24.16 -3.16 22.24
C LYS A 781 -23.47 -1.82 22.51
N VAL A 782 -22.49 -1.47 21.69
CA VAL A 782 -21.82 -0.18 21.78
C VAL A 782 -22.78 0.99 21.49
N PRO A 783 -22.55 2.19 22.05
CA PRO A 783 -23.36 3.37 21.74
C PRO A 783 -23.45 3.64 20.24
N SER A 784 -24.66 4.00 19.80
CA SER A 784 -24.97 4.27 18.38
C SER A 784 -25.60 5.65 18.22
N PRO A 785 -25.20 6.45 17.22
CA PRO A 785 -25.70 7.81 17.06
C PRO A 785 -27.20 7.84 16.73
N THR A 786 -27.91 8.86 17.22
CA THR A 786 -29.29 9.17 16.82
C THR A 786 -29.30 9.36 15.29
N SER A 787 -30.05 8.52 14.59
CA SER A 787 -29.88 8.21 13.16
C SER A 787 -29.78 9.41 12.21
N PHE A 788 -28.61 9.62 11.59
CA PHE A 788 -28.54 10.05 10.18
C PHE A 788 -29.14 8.98 9.23
N LEU A 789 -29.36 7.77 9.78
CA LEU A 789 -29.90 6.54 9.21
C LEU A 789 -31.44 6.47 9.14
N ASN A 790 -32.16 7.59 8.99
CA ASN A 790 -33.58 7.51 8.64
C ASN A 790 -33.69 6.90 7.24
N GLU A 791 -34.00 5.60 7.19
CA GLU A 791 -34.15 4.66 6.07
C GLU A 791 -33.13 4.80 4.92
N PRO A 792 -32.63 3.69 4.32
CA PRO A 792 -31.90 3.79 3.08
C PRO A 792 -32.78 4.49 2.03
N MET A 793 -32.47 5.75 1.71
CA MET A 793 -33.07 6.45 0.59
C MET A 793 -32.61 5.73 -0.69
N VAL A 794 -33.38 4.72 -1.10
CA VAL A 794 -33.38 4.24 -2.47
C VAL A 794 -33.95 5.38 -3.31
N LEU A 795 -33.09 6.31 -3.75
CA LEU A 795 -33.46 7.22 -4.83
C LEU A 795 -33.74 6.35 -6.05
N LYS A 796 -35.03 6.15 -6.35
CA LYS A 796 -35.46 5.47 -7.58
C LYS A 796 -34.77 6.16 -8.77
N PRO A 797 -34.05 5.43 -9.63
CA PRO A 797 -33.40 6.03 -10.78
C PRO A 797 -34.48 6.68 -11.68
N THR A 798 -34.39 7.99 -11.86
CA THR A 798 -35.15 8.70 -12.91
C THR A 798 -34.45 8.46 -14.24
N GLY A 799 -34.75 7.33 -14.86
CA GLY A 799 -34.30 6.99 -16.21
C GLY A 799 -34.71 5.56 -16.52
N ASN A 800 -35.54 5.37 -17.55
CA ASN A 800 -35.94 4.05 -18.01
C ASN A 800 -34.70 3.16 -18.15
N PRO A 801 -34.60 2.03 -17.42
CA PRO A 801 -33.53 1.08 -17.62
C PRO A 801 -33.78 0.44 -18.99
N GLY A 802 -32.89 0.72 -19.94
CA GLY A 802 -32.76 -0.15 -21.10
C GLY A 802 -32.37 -1.54 -20.61
N ASP A 803 -33.12 -2.54 -21.05
CA ASP A 803 -33.04 -3.93 -20.62
C ASP A 803 -31.60 -4.46 -20.57
N THR A 804 -31.04 -4.52 -19.37
CA THR A 804 -30.00 -5.48 -19.02
C THR A 804 -30.61 -6.38 -17.96
N GLU A 805 -31.25 -7.45 -18.41
CA GLU A 805 -31.66 -8.56 -17.56
C GLU A 805 -30.44 -9.07 -16.79
N SER A 806 -30.36 -8.68 -15.52
CA SER A 806 -29.52 -9.35 -14.54
C SER A 806 -30.23 -10.65 -14.17
N THR A 807 -30.18 -11.65 -15.04
CA THR A 807 -30.36 -13.04 -14.63
C THR A 807 -29.12 -13.41 -13.81
N GLY A 808 -29.12 -13.05 -12.53
CA GLY A 808 -28.28 -13.76 -11.57
C GLY A 808 -28.64 -15.23 -11.68
N PRO A 809 -27.69 -16.16 -11.92
CA PRO A 809 -28.02 -17.57 -11.84
C PRO A 809 -28.49 -17.78 -10.40
N SER A 810 -29.75 -18.20 -10.24
CA SER A 810 -30.17 -18.89 -9.03
C SER A 810 -29.21 -20.07 -8.91
N ALA A 811 -28.24 -19.94 -7.99
CA ALA A 811 -27.34 -21.01 -7.66
C ALA A 811 -28.21 -22.13 -7.09
N SER A 812 -28.63 -23.05 -7.95
CA SER A 812 -28.84 -24.42 -7.51
C SER A 812 -27.53 -24.82 -6.85
N GLU A 813 -27.57 -25.05 -5.54
CA GLU A 813 -26.49 -25.68 -4.79
C GLU A 813 -26.26 -27.08 -5.38
N SER A 814 -25.55 -27.16 -6.50
CA SER A 814 -24.90 -28.37 -6.91
C SER A 814 -23.78 -28.60 -5.90
N SER A 815 -23.99 -29.56 -5.02
CA SER A 815 -23.02 -30.07 -4.06
C SER A 815 -21.80 -30.64 -4.79
N GLU A 816 -20.90 -29.78 -5.27
CA GLU A 816 -19.56 -30.23 -5.64
C GLU A 816 -18.86 -30.74 -4.39
N PRO A 817 -18.23 -31.93 -4.42
CA PRO A 817 -17.52 -32.47 -3.27
C PRO A 817 -16.40 -31.50 -2.85
N GLN A 818 -16.46 -31.02 -1.61
CA GLN A 818 -15.45 -30.11 -1.06
C GLN A 818 -14.07 -30.75 -1.16
N THR A 819 -13.10 -30.02 -1.73
CA THR A 819 -11.75 -30.53 -1.96
C THR A 819 -10.89 -30.28 -0.72
N GLU A 820 -10.59 -31.34 0.01
CA GLU A 820 -9.74 -31.29 1.21
C GLU A 820 -8.26 -31.47 0.91
N TYR A 821 -7.42 -30.72 1.62
CA TYR A 821 -5.96 -30.76 1.55
C TYR A 821 -5.38 -30.91 2.95
N ARG A 822 -4.26 -31.63 3.09
CA ARG A 822 -3.50 -31.68 4.34
C ARG A 822 -2.25 -30.81 4.23
N LEU A 823 -2.08 -29.87 5.16
CA LEU A 823 -0.88 -29.06 5.30
C LEU A 823 0.18 -29.88 6.04
N VAL A 824 1.27 -30.20 5.35
CA VAL A 824 2.42 -30.88 5.94
C VAL A 824 3.36 -29.80 6.47
N MET A 825 3.29 -29.59 7.79
CA MET A 825 4.03 -28.54 8.47
C MET A 825 5.33 -29.05 9.06
N VAL A 826 6.37 -28.22 9.02
CA VAL A 826 7.61 -28.45 9.77
C VAL A 826 7.43 -27.80 11.14
N PRO A 827 7.63 -28.53 12.26
CA PRO A 827 7.50 -27.98 13.61
C PRO A 827 8.63 -26.99 13.93
N ASN A 828 8.42 -26.16 14.95
CA ASN A 828 9.44 -25.24 15.44
C ASN A 828 10.55 -26.01 16.17
N PHE A 829 11.79 -25.90 15.73
CA PHE A 829 12.94 -26.47 16.45
C PHE A 829 13.58 -25.40 17.33
N ARG A 830 12.95 -25.10 18.49
CA ARG A 830 13.61 -24.30 19.54
C ARG A 830 14.31 -25.23 20.53
N PRO A 831 15.62 -25.10 20.77
CA PRO A 831 16.21 -25.72 21.96
C PRO A 831 15.50 -25.12 23.19
N LYS A 832 15.06 -25.99 24.11
CA LYS A 832 14.49 -25.59 25.42
C LYS A 832 15.57 -24.89 26.26
N ILE A 833 15.92 -23.66 25.92
CA ILE A 833 16.79 -22.83 26.74
C ILE A 833 15.90 -22.03 27.68
N GLN A 834 16.11 -22.26 28.97
CA GLN A 834 15.47 -21.63 30.11
C GLN A 834 15.92 -20.16 30.21
N ALA A 835 15.60 -19.34 29.20
CA ALA A 835 16.02 -17.94 29.13
C ALA A 835 15.00 -17.02 29.84
N PHE A 836 14.79 -17.23 31.14
CA PHE A 836 14.06 -16.26 31.96
C PHE A 836 14.94 -15.09 32.42
N PHE A 837 16.27 -15.17 32.24
CA PHE A 837 17.21 -14.16 32.76
C PHE A 837 18.37 -13.74 31.84
N THR A 838 18.54 -14.33 30.65
CA THR A 838 19.59 -13.88 29.71
C THR A 838 19.07 -12.76 28.81
N ALA A 839 19.91 -11.75 28.56
CA ALA A 839 19.57 -10.57 27.76
C ALA A 839 19.34 -10.87 26.26
N GLU A 840 19.56 -12.10 25.83
CA GLU A 840 19.43 -12.55 24.45
C GLU A 840 18.21 -13.45 24.29
N SER A 841 17.12 -12.91 23.74
CA SER A 841 16.13 -13.77 23.07
C SER A 841 16.82 -14.38 21.85
N PRO A 842 16.72 -15.70 21.63
CA PRO A 842 17.37 -16.33 20.48
C PRO A 842 16.91 -15.64 19.19
N LYS A 843 17.86 -15.37 18.29
CA LYS A 843 17.54 -14.97 16.91
C LYS A 843 16.60 -16.05 16.34
N ILE A 844 15.41 -15.67 15.89
CA ILE A 844 14.54 -16.60 15.17
C ILE A 844 15.16 -16.73 13.79
N ASP A 845 15.86 -17.82 13.55
CA ASP A 845 16.26 -18.20 12.21
C ASP A 845 15.00 -18.69 11.46
N PRO A 846 14.63 -18.08 10.32
CA PRO A 846 13.51 -18.52 9.49
C PRO A 846 13.60 -20.01 9.12
N ALA A 847 14.80 -20.59 9.09
CA ALA A 847 15.01 -22.00 8.86
C ALA A 847 14.38 -22.89 9.95
N PHE A 848 14.22 -22.39 11.18
CA PHE A 848 13.67 -23.15 12.32
C PHE A 848 12.24 -22.77 12.71
N SER A 849 11.63 -21.73 12.11
CA SER A 849 10.24 -21.37 12.37
C SER A 849 9.25 -22.39 11.79
N ALA A 850 8.12 -22.58 12.47
CA ALA A 850 7.05 -23.43 11.96
C ALA A 850 6.56 -22.90 10.60
N ARG A 851 6.42 -23.79 9.61
CA ARG A 851 6.01 -23.43 8.25
C ARG A 851 5.31 -24.57 7.53
N ILE A 852 4.48 -24.24 6.56
CA ILE A 852 3.94 -25.19 5.60
C ILE A 852 5.05 -25.52 4.61
N ASN A 853 5.47 -26.78 4.56
CA ASN A 853 6.53 -27.22 3.65
C ASN A 853 5.95 -27.92 2.42
N ARG A 854 4.89 -28.72 2.61
CA ARG A 854 4.20 -29.43 1.53
C ARG A 854 2.69 -29.33 1.72
N ILE A 855 1.96 -29.43 0.62
CA ILE A 855 0.51 -29.63 0.61
C ILE A 855 0.25 -31.03 0.07
N SER A 856 -0.58 -31.79 0.78
CA SER A 856 -1.03 -33.11 0.37
C SER A 856 -2.47 -33.08 -0.12
N TYR A 857 -2.76 -33.81 -1.18
CA TYR A 857 -4.10 -34.08 -1.68
C TYR A 857 -4.35 -35.58 -1.79
N ARG A 858 -5.50 -36.05 -1.33
CA ARG A 858 -5.90 -37.46 -1.38
C ARG A 858 -7.03 -37.67 -2.39
N TRP A 859 -6.75 -38.46 -3.43
CA TRP A 859 -7.76 -39.02 -4.31
C TRP A 859 -8.24 -40.35 -3.71
N SER A 860 -9.37 -40.31 -3.00
CA SER A 860 -10.07 -41.51 -2.54
C SER A 860 -10.83 -42.14 -3.71
N MET A 861 -10.74 -43.46 -3.86
CA MET A 861 -11.49 -44.17 -4.91
C MET A 861 -12.98 -44.27 -4.56
N GLY A 862 -13.37 -44.02 -3.30
CA GLY A 862 -14.76 -44.14 -2.85
C GLY A 862 -15.30 -45.55 -3.06
N ASP A 863 -16.52 -45.65 -3.59
CA ASP A 863 -17.17 -46.91 -3.99
C ASP A 863 -17.06 -47.19 -5.50
N ASP A 864 -16.19 -46.48 -6.21
CA ASP A 864 -16.00 -46.69 -7.66
C ASP A 864 -15.25 -48.02 -7.90
N GLU A 865 -16.01 -49.08 -8.21
CA GLU A 865 -15.49 -50.43 -8.42
C GLU A 865 -14.42 -50.50 -9.52
N ASN A 866 -14.49 -49.65 -10.55
CA ASN A 866 -13.51 -49.62 -11.64
C ASN A 866 -12.18 -49.05 -11.14
N LEU A 867 -12.21 -47.90 -10.46
CA LEU A 867 -11.01 -47.30 -9.87
C LEU A 867 -10.37 -48.20 -8.81
N ILE A 868 -11.19 -48.85 -7.97
CA ILE A 868 -10.72 -49.81 -6.96
C ILE A 868 -10.02 -50.98 -7.63
N LYS A 869 -10.65 -51.58 -8.65
CA LYS A 869 -10.08 -52.71 -9.39
C LYS A 869 -8.75 -52.33 -10.06
N LEU A 870 -8.68 -51.18 -10.73
CA LEU A 870 -7.43 -50.68 -11.33
C LEU A 870 -6.31 -50.52 -10.28
N LEU A 871 -6.65 -50.05 -9.08
CA LEU A 871 -5.71 -49.89 -7.98
C LEU A 871 -5.23 -51.24 -7.40
N GLU A 872 -6.13 -52.21 -7.27
CA GLU A 872 -5.87 -53.57 -6.80
C GLU A 872 -5.05 -54.40 -7.80
N ASP A 873 -5.39 -54.29 -9.09
CA ASP A 873 -4.70 -54.91 -10.23
C ASP A 873 -3.32 -54.28 -10.52
N ARG A 874 -2.93 -53.27 -9.75
CA ARG A 874 -1.65 -52.55 -9.85
C ARG A 874 -1.43 -51.91 -11.22
N ALA A 875 -2.48 -51.29 -11.78
CA ALA A 875 -2.36 -50.46 -12.97
C ALA A 875 -1.26 -49.39 -12.80
N THR A 876 -0.66 -48.94 -13.91
CA THR A 876 0.41 -47.94 -13.89
C THR A 876 -0.08 -46.64 -13.28
N ILE A 877 0.64 -46.13 -12.28
CA ILE A 877 0.36 -44.85 -11.65
C ILE A 877 1.46 -43.87 -12.02
N SER A 878 1.07 -42.70 -12.52
CA SER A 878 1.99 -41.62 -12.86
C SER A 878 1.34 -40.27 -12.60
N CYS A 879 2.12 -39.20 -12.66
CA CYS A 879 1.56 -37.85 -12.63
C CYS A 879 2.25 -36.96 -13.65
N THR A 880 1.52 -35.98 -14.17
CA THR A 880 2.04 -34.98 -15.10
C THR A 880 1.65 -33.59 -14.62
N ARG A 881 2.62 -32.69 -14.60
CA ARG A 881 2.41 -31.30 -14.21
C ARG A 881 1.86 -30.51 -15.40
N MET A 882 0.71 -29.85 -15.18
CA MET A 882 0.03 -29.05 -16.20
C MET A 882 0.28 -27.54 -16.03
N GLY A 883 0.65 -27.09 -14.82
CA GLY A 883 0.89 -25.69 -14.52
C GLY A 883 1.67 -25.50 -13.22
N SER A 884 1.78 -24.27 -12.72
CA SER A 884 2.44 -23.96 -11.46
C SER A 884 1.79 -24.67 -10.28
N SER A 885 0.47 -24.85 -10.33
CA SER A 885 -0.33 -25.36 -9.22
C SER A 885 -1.19 -26.55 -9.63
N THR A 886 -1.14 -27.02 -10.88
CA THR A 886 -2.03 -28.10 -11.36
C THR A 886 -1.24 -29.34 -11.78
N VAL A 887 -1.68 -30.50 -11.31
CA VAL A 887 -1.12 -31.83 -11.60
C VAL A 887 -2.25 -32.79 -11.98
N THR A 888 -2.05 -33.59 -13.02
CA THR A 888 -2.92 -34.72 -13.35
C THR A 888 -2.30 -36.00 -12.84
N ILE A 889 -3.04 -36.76 -12.02
CA ILE A 889 -2.68 -38.11 -11.57
C ILE A 889 -3.34 -39.11 -12.51
N TYR A 890 -2.61 -40.12 -12.96
CA TYR A 890 -3.13 -41.21 -13.81
C TYR A 890 -3.13 -42.53 -13.04
N LEU A 891 -4.19 -43.32 -13.20
CA LEU A 891 -4.34 -44.69 -12.73
C LEU A 891 -4.80 -45.54 -13.92
N GLY A 892 -3.85 -46.12 -14.66
CA GLY A 892 -4.14 -46.76 -15.94
C GLY A 892 -4.79 -45.77 -16.92
N PRO A 893 -6.00 -46.04 -17.46
CA PRO A 893 -6.71 -45.14 -18.35
C PRO A 893 -7.41 -43.97 -17.63
N GLU A 894 -7.62 -44.09 -16.32
CA GLU A 894 -8.34 -43.09 -15.53
C GLU A 894 -7.42 -41.97 -15.05
N SER A 895 -7.97 -40.78 -14.84
CA SER A 895 -7.17 -39.64 -14.36
C SER A 895 -7.93 -38.68 -13.45
N LYS A 896 -7.18 -37.95 -12.63
CA LYS A 896 -7.69 -36.91 -11.73
C LYS A 896 -6.82 -35.67 -11.81
N VAL A 897 -7.44 -34.54 -12.15
CA VAL A 897 -6.79 -33.23 -12.08
C VAL A 897 -6.87 -32.70 -10.65
N VAL A 898 -5.73 -32.27 -10.12
CA VAL A 898 -5.56 -31.69 -8.79
C VAL A 898 -4.97 -30.30 -8.95
N THR A 899 -5.64 -29.29 -8.40
CA THR A 899 -5.14 -27.92 -8.38
C THR A 899 -4.84 -27.52 -6.94
N PHE A 900 -3.59 -27.20 -6.65
CA PHE A 900 -3.13 -26.74 -5.35
C PHE A 900 -3.44 -25.25 -5.15
N PRO A 901 -3.70 -24.80 -3.91
CA PRO A 901 -4.05 -23.41 -3.61
C PRO A 901 -2.86 -22.45 -3.63
N PHE A 902 -1.65 -22.97 -3.77
CA PHE A 902 -0.42 -22.21 -3.92
C PHE A 902 0.45 -22.91 -4.98
N PRO A 903 1.28 -22.18 -5.77
CA PRO A 903 2.25 -22.80 -6.66
C PRO A 903 3.13 -23.84 -5.95
N ILE A 904 3.38 -24.95 -6.62
CA ILE A 904 4.20 -26.05 -6.08
C ILE A 904 5.56 -26.12 -6.77
N SER A 905 6.55 -26.73 -6.12
CA SER A 905 7.83 -27.03 -6.76
C SER A 905 7.71 -28.25 -7.71
N THR A 906 8.78 -28.62 -8.39
CA THR A 906 8.83 -29.85 -9.21
C THR A 906 8.86 -31.13 -8.37
N GLU A 907 9.13 -31.04 -7.08
CA GLU A 907 9.27 -32.19 -6.19
C GLU A 907 7.91 -32.68 -5.68
N THR A 908 7.35 -33.68 -6.36
CA THR A 908 6.12 -34.37 -5.95
C THR A 908 6.39 -35.78 -5.48
N LYS A 909 5.67 -36.22 -4.44
CA LYS A 909 5.72 -37.60 -3.92
C LYS A 909 4.33 -38.23 -4.06
N LEU A 910 4.27 -39.41 -4.67
CA LEU A 910 3.04 -40.21 -4.76
C LEU A 910 3.07 -41.34 -3.74
N LEU A 911 1.96 -41.49 -3.01
CA LEU A 911 1.72 -42.53 -2.03
C LEU A 911 0.49 -43.33 -2.46
N VAL A 912 0.60 -44.65 -2.50
CA VAL A 912 -0.46 -45.54 -3.00
C VAL A 912 -0.87 -46.48 -1.89
N ALA A 913 -2.10 -46.32 -1.39
CA ALA A 913 -2.64 -47.15 -0.32
C ALA A 913 -3.75 -48.06 -0.87
N ARG A 914 -3.38 -49.28 -1.26
CA ARG A 914 -4.33 -50.23 -1.88
C ARG A 914 -5.38 -50.75 -0.90
N LYS A 915 -4.97 -51.10 0.34
CA LYS A 915 -5.89 -51.59 1.38
C LYS A 915 -6.95 -50.54 1.77
N SER A 916 -6.53 -49.28 1.82
CA SER A 916 -7.40 -48.14 2.18
C SER A 916 -7.95 -47.41 0.94
N LYS A 917 -7.70 -47.95 -0.26
CA LYS A 917 -8.26 -47.52 -1.55
C LYS A 917 -8.08 -46.03 -1.87
N TYR A 918 -6.85 -45.51 -1.79
CA TYR A 918 -6.55 -44.13 -2.20
C TYR A 918 -5.16 -43.95 -2.83
N ILE A 919 -5.03 -42.86 -3.60
CA ILE A 919 -3.74 -42.30 -4.06
C ILE A 919 -3.58 -40.92 -3.41
N GLU A 920 -2.42 -40.65 -2.82
CA GLU A 920 -2.11 -39.38 -2.19
C GLU A 920 -0.90 -38.74 -2.88
N ILE A 921 -1.01 -37.45 -3.21
CA ILE A 921 0.07 -36.65 -3.78
C ILE A 921 0.48 -35.57 -2.79
N GLU A 922 1.76 -35.58 -2.41
CA GLU A 922 2.36 -34.52 -1.61
C GLU A 922 3.25 -33.66 -2.50
N ALA A 923 3.01 -32.35 -2.54
CA ALA A 923 3.78 -31.40 -3.33
C ALA A 923 4.42 -30.34 -2.43
N ALA A 924 5.72 -30.10 -2.59
CA ALA A 924 6.39 -29.01 -1.87
C ALA A 924 5.88 -27.65 -2.36
N LEU A 925 5.79 -26.67 -1.45
CA LEU A 925 5.52 -25.30 -1.84
C LEU A 925 6.62 -24.79 -2.77
N PHE A 926 6.24 -23.92 -3.70
CA PHE A 926 7.17 -23.27 -4.60
C PHE A 926 8.27 -22.54 -3.83
N ASN A 927 9.52 -22.87 -4.15
CA ASN A 927 10.72 -22.15 -3.72
C ASN A 927 11.38 -21.52 -4.96
N SER A 928 12.20 -20.49 -4.76
CA SER A 928 12.80 -19.64 -5.81
C SER A 928 13.88 -20.32 -6.68
N GLY A 929 13.75 -21.63 -6.92
CA GLY A 929 14.64 -22.44 -7.77
C GLY A 929 14.47 -22.19 -9.28
N GLN A 930 14.60 -23.23 -10.13
CA GLN A 930 14.35 -23.10 -11.56
C GLN A 930 12.86 -22.85 -11.85
N VAL A 931 12.50 -21.59 -11.95
CA VAL A 931 11.12 -21.14 -12.19
C VAL A 931 10.83 -21.13 -13.69
N PRO A 932 9.71 -21.72 -14.16
CA PRO A 932 9.33 -21.66 -15.57
C PRO A 932 9.04 -20.23 -16.05
N SER A 933 9.31 -19.95 -17.33
CA SER A 933 9.11 -18.63 -17.94
C SER A 933 7.66 -18.10 -17.80
N TYR A 934 6.66 -18.98 -17.88
CA TYR A 934 5.25 -18.60 -17.72
C TYR A 934 4.85 -18.19 -16.29
N VAL A 935 5.68 -18.47 -15.28
CA VAL A 935 5.53 -17.98 -13.91
C VAL A 935 6.23 -16.62 -13.72
N HIS A 936 7.34 -16.38 -14.43
CA HIS A 936 8.00 -15.07 -14.46
C HIS A 936 7.23 -14.02 -15.28
N PHE A 937 6.56 -14.46 -16.34
CA PHE A 937 5.82 -13.60 -17.28
C PHE A 937 4.39 -14.07 -17.49
N PRO A 938 3.57 -14.12 -16.42
CA PRO A 938 2.19 -14.55 -16.50
C PRO A 938 1.32 -13.53 -17.22
N ILE A 939 0.38 -14.04 -18.01
CA ILE A 939 -0.57 -13.27 -18.78
C ILE A 939 -1.95 -13.88 -18.66
N GLU A 940 -2.96 -13.03 -18.52
CA GLU A 940 -4.33 -13.40 -18.22
C GLU A 940 -5.26 -13.17 -19.41
N ILE A 941 -6.13 -14.13 -19.65
CA ILE A 941 -7.22 -14.12 -20.62
C ILE A 941 -8.54 -13.91 -19.87
N VAL A 942 -9.11 -12.74 -20.03
CA VAL A 942 -10.40 -12.34 -19.48
C VAL A 942 -11.47 -12.71 -20.48
N SER A 943 -12.37 -13.62 -20.11
CA SER A 943 -13.30 -14.25 -21.07
C SER A 943 -14.71 -13.62 -21.05
N LYS A 944 -15.20 -13.15 -19.89
CA LYS A 944 -16.54 -12.55 -19.69
C LYS A 944 -16.57 -11.57 -18.49
N PRO A 945 -17.46 -10.56 -18.47
CA PRO A 945 -18.37 -10.13 -19.56
C PRO A 945 -17.65 -9.34 -20.66
N VAL A 946 -16.48 -8.77 -20.37
CA VAL A 946 -15.65 -8.04 -21.33
C VAL A 946 -14.40 -8.86 -21.63
N ARG A 947 -14.20 -9.19 -22.91
CA ARG A 947 -13.00 -9.92 -23.34
C ARG A 947 -11.79 -9.01 -23.30
N GLY A 948 -10.72 -9.45 -22.65
CA GLY A 948 -9.50 -8.66 -22.50
C GLY A 948 -8.29 -9.54 -22.26
N ILE A 949 -7.11 -9.01 -22.53
CA ILE A 949 -5.84 -9.62 -22.18
C ILE A 949 -5.07 -8.63 -21.30
N ALA A 950 -4.45 -9.12 -20.24
CA ALA A 950 -3.65 -8.30 -19.34
C ALA A 950 -2.41 -9.06 -18.84
N SER A 951 -1.27 -8.40 -18.79
CA SER A 951 -0.13 -8.94 -18.04
C SER A 951 -0.49 -8.97 -16.57
N TRP A 952 -0.25 -10.10 -15.91
CA TRP A 952 -0.61 -10.24 -14.50
C TRP A 952 0.36 -9.46 -13.60
N ASN A 953 1.64 -9.35 -13.98
CA ASN A 953 2.69 -8.74 -13.18
C ASN A 953 3.25 -7.39 -13.66
N MET A 954 2.93 -6.96 -14.88
CA MET A 954 3.40 -5.69 -15.42
C MET A 954 2.27 -4.64 -15.42
N GLN A 955 2.62 -3.41 -15.04
CA GLN A 955 1.72 -2.26 -15.21
C GLN A 955 1.63 -1.86 -16.68
N ARG A 956 0.45 -1.43 -17.12
CA ARG A 956 0.23 -0.83 -18.44
C ARG A 956 0.74 0.61 -18.47
N ILE A 957 1.28 1.01 -19.62
CA ILE A 957 1.80 2.34 -19.91
C ILE A 957 1.17 2.84 -21.21
N ASN A 958 0.63 4.05 -21.19
CA ASN A 958 0.28 4.73 -22.43
C ASN A 958 1.51 5.45 -22.98
N LEU A 959 2.20 4.81 -23.94
CA LEU A 959 3.44 5.35 -24.51
C LEU A 959 3.23 6.70 -25.21
N ASP A 960 2.02 7.01 -25.68
CA ASP A 960 1.71 8.30 -26.32
C ASP A 960 1.64 9.45 -25.31
N LYS A 961 1.43 9.12 -24.02
CA LYS A 961 1.48 10.06 -22.90
C LYS A 961 2.81 10.01 -22.14
N SER A 962 3.70 9.08 -22.48
CA SER A 962 5.04 8.97 -21.90
C SER A 962 6.03 9.90 -22.63
N PRO A 963 6.69 10.85 -21.92
CA PRO A 963 7.63 11.78 -22.53
C PRO A 963 8.82 11.09 -23.21
N VAL A 964 9.17 11.54 -24.42
CA VAL A 964 10.33 11.06 -25.20
C VAL A 964 11.61 11.72 -24.69
N VAL A 965 12.61 10.91 -24.34
CA VAL A 965 13.96 11.38 -24.02
C VAL A 965 14.66 11.72 -25.33
N ALA A 966 14.99 12.99 -25.55
CA ALA A 966 15.70 13.41 -26.75
C ALA A 966 17.14 12.93 -26.69
N VAL A 967 17.50 11.96 -27.54
CA VAL A 967 18.84 11.37 -27.59
C VAL A 967 19.68 12.04 -28.69
N ASN A 968 20.65 12.86 -28.28
CA ASN A 968 21.63 13.45 -29.17
C ASN A 968 23.01 13.46 -28.50
N VAL A 969 23.65 12.29 -28.48
CA VAL A 969 24.97 12.09 -27.87
C VAL A 969 26.04 12.99 -28.48
N ALA A 970 25.96 13.27 -29.78
CA ALA A 970 26.88 14.18 -30.45
C ALA A 970 26.79 15.62 -29.90
N LYS A 971 25.57 16.09 -29.58
CA LYS A 971 25.33 17.44 -29.06
C LYS A 971 25.56 17.55 -27.55
N TYR A 972 25.15 16.56 -26.77
CA TYR A 972 25.13 16.65 -25.30
C TYR A 972 26.18 15.80 -24.58
N GLY A 973 26.88 14.91 -25.32
CA GLY A 973 27.89 14.01 -24.77
C GLY A 973 27.29 12.78 -24.07
N GLN A 974 28.07 11.68 -24.03
CA GLN A 974 27.63 10.40 -23.44
C GLN A 974 27.26 10.52 -21.95
N LYS A 975 28.02 11.32 -21.18
CA LYS A 975 27.80 11.50 -19.74
C LYS A 975 26.38 11.97 -19.38
N MET A 976 25.71 12.69 -20.29
CA MET A 976 24.35 13.18 -20.06
C MET A 976 23.30 12.05 -20.00
N TYR A 977 23.60 10.90 -20.60
CA TYR A 977 22.70 9.75 -20.69
C TYR A 977 23.12 8.58 -19.79
N GLU A 978 24.19 8.74 -19.01
CA GLU A 978 24.74 7.68 -18.15
C GLU A 978 23.77 7.25 -17.04
N TRP A 979 22.82 8.12 -16.67
CA TRP A 979 21.76 7.77 -15.73
C TRP A 979 20.90 6.59 -16.25
N ILE A 980 20.73 6.44 -17.57
CA ILE A 980 19.99 5.32 -18.17
C ILE A 980 20.75 4.00 -17.97
N ASN A 981 22.07 4.01 -18.20
CA ASN A 981 22.93 2.85 -17.92
C ASN A 981 22.92 2.52 -16.42
N SER A 982 22.91 3.55 -15.56
CA SER A 982 22.76 3.37 -14.12
C SER A 982 21.44 2.69 -13.79
N THR A 983 20.33 3.15 -14.34
CA THR A 983 19.00 2.55 -14.15
C THR A 983 18.94 1.08 -14.57
N ALA A 984 19.46 0.75 -15.75
CA ALA A 984 19.55 -0.64 -16.20
C ALA A 984 20.43 -1.49 -15.25
N SER A 985 21.55 -0.93 -14.78
CA SER A 985 22.44 -1.61 -13.83
C SER A 985 21.78 -1.88 -12.47
N PHE A 986 20.93 -0.97 -11.98
CA PHE A 986 20.18 -1.13 -10.73
C PHE A 986 18.98 -2.08 -10.86
N ALA A 987 18.61 -2.50 -12.08
CA ALA A 987 17.63 -3.56 -12.30
C ALA A 987 18.17 -4.97 -12.05
N LEU A 988 19.49 -5.11 -11.90
CA LEU A 988 20.15 -6.36 -11.54
C LEU A 988 20.27 -6.50 -10.01
N SER A 989 19.92 -7.64 -9.46
CA SER A 989 20.26 -8.01 -8.07
C SER A 989 21.77 -8.21 -7.88
N LYS A 990 22.24 -8.19 -6.63
CA LYS A 990 23.66 -8.41 -6.27
C LYS A 990 24.20 -9.68 -6.91
N ARG A 991 23.48 -10.79 -6.77
CA ARG A 991 23.76 -12.06 -7.42
C ARG A 991 23.78 -11.98 -8.95
N GLU A 992 22.73 -11.44 -9.58
CA GLU A 992 22.64 -11.33 -11.05
C GLU A 992 23.81 -10.52 -11.62
N ARG A 993 24.13 -9.37 -11.00
CA ARG A 993 25.26 -8.52 -11.39
C ARG A 993 26.61 -9.23 -11.22
N ALA A 994 26.80 -9.92 -10.09
CA ALA A 994 28.03 -10.69 -9.85
C ALA A 994 28.20 -11.80 -10.91
N ASN A 995 27.10 -12.47 -11.29
CA ASN A 995 27.10 -13.49 -12.34
C ASN A 995 27.46 -12.88 -13.70
N ILE A 996 26.87 -11.74 -14.08
CA ILE A 996 27.14 -11.04 -15.34
C ILE A 996 28.61 -10.56 -15.41
N ASN A 997 29.16 -10.07 -14.31
CA ASN A 997 30.56 -9.58 -14.27
C ASN A 997 31.62 -10.69 -14.22
N SER A 998 31.27 -11.92 -13.84
CA SER A 998 32.24 -12.99 -13.53
C SER A 998 32.52 -13.93 -14.71
N GLN A 999 33.17 -13.44 -15.77
CA GLN A 999 33.46 -14.18 -17.03
C GLN A 999 32.18 -14.66 -17.77
N ALA A 1000 32.21 -14.64 -19.11
CA ALA A 1000 31.03 -14.78 -19.96
C ALA A 1000 30.23 -16.10 -19.82
N THR A 1001 30.72 -17.10 -19.09
CA THR A 1001 30.11 -18.44 -18.98
C THR A 1001 29.32 -18.68 -17.69
N LYS A 1002 29.36 -17.77 -16.69
CA LYS A 1002 28.73 -18.04 -15.37
C LYS A 1002 27.24 -17.74 -15.27
N TYR A 1003 26.71 -16.78 -16.03
CA TYR A 1003 25.28 -16.44 -15.98
C TYR A 1003 24.42 -17.25 -16.95
N SER A 1004 25.04 -18.04 -17.84
CA SER A 1004 24.30 -18.88 -18.77
C SER A 1004 23.53 -19.98 -18.02
N GLY A 1005 22.22 -20.07 -18.25
CA GLY A 1005 21.31 -20.94 -17.50
C GLY A 1005 20.60 -20.28 -16.30
N ASP A 1006 20.92 -19.02 -15.96
CA ASP A 1006 20.09 -18.19 -15.07
C ASP A 1006 19.20 -17.26 -15.92
N LEU A 1007 17.94 -17.68 -16.10
CA LEU A 1007 17.01 -17.05 -17.04
C LEU A 1007 16.79 -15.55 -16.79
N LEU A 1008 16.69 -15.13 -15.52
CA LEU A 1008 16.48 -13.72 -15.18
C LEU A 1008 17.74 -12.89 -15.44
N SER A 1009 18.94 -13.43 -15.17
CA SER A 1009 20.19 -12.77 -15.53
C SER A 1009 20.32 -12.59 -17.05
N GLU A 1010 20.03 -13.64 -17.83
CA GLU A 1010 20.11 -13.61 -19.30
C GLU A 1010 19.17 -12.56 -19.91
N ILE A 1011 17.87 -12.58 -19.55
CA ILE A 1011 16.89 -11.67 -20.15
C ILE A 1011 17.11 -10.21 -19.74
N LYS A 1012 17.51 -9.95 -18.48
CA LYS A 1012 17.80 -8.60 -17.99
C LYS A 1012 19.03 -8.02 -18.67
N GLU A 1013 20.07 -8.83 -18.89
CA GLU A 1013 21.26 -8.42 -19.65
C GLU A 1013 20.90 -8.09 -21.11
N THR A 1014 20.09 -8.91 -21.78
CA THR A 1014 19.63 -8.60 -23.15
C THR A 1014 18.86 -7.26 -23.19
N ILE A 1015 17.97 -7.00 -22.22
CA ILE A 1015 17.26 -5.71 -22.11
C ILE A 1015 18.25 -4.56 -21.86
N HIS A 1016 19.22 -4.74 -20.94
CA HIS A 1016 20.28 -3.76 -20.67
C HIS A 1016 21.03 -3.42 -21.95
N MET A 1017 21.46 -4.44 -22.71
CA MET A 1017 22.19 -4.27 -23.97
C MET A 1017 21.36 -3.52 -25.02
N ILE A 1018 20.06 -3.81 -25.15
CA ILE A 1018 19.16 -3.09 -26.06
C ILE A 1018 19.15 -1.59 -25.74
N LEU A 1019 18.95 -1.24 -24.45
CA LEU A 1019 18.88 0.17 -24.01
C LEU A 1019 20.20 0.91 -24.23
N VAL A 1020 21.32 0.33 -23.76
CA VAL A 1020 22.62 1.00 -23.78
C VAL A 1020 23.20 1.11 -25.19
N ARG A 1021 22.99 0.10 -26.06
CA ARG A 1021 23.40 0.14 -27.46
C ARG A 1021 22.52 1.04 -28.31
N HIS A 1022 21.24 1.21 -27.99
CA HIS A 1022 20.42 2.21 -28.67
C HIS A 1022 20.94 3.63 -28.47
N LEU A 1023 21.47 3.91 -27.28
CA LEU A 1023 22.07 5.21 -26.95
C LEU A 1023 23.51 5.38 -27.44
N GLY A 1024 24.22 4.31 -27.79
CA GLY A 1024 25.63 4.38 -28.20
C GLY A 1024 26.61 4.71 -27.05
N ILE A 1025 26.19 4.53 -25.79
CA ILE A 1025 27.03 4.80 -24.61
C ILE A 1025 28.28 3.89 -24.59
N GLN A 1026 28.15 2.64 -25.03
CA GLN A 1026 29.25 1.67 -25.15
C GLN A 1026 29.95 1.69 -26.52
N GLY A 1027 29.86 2.79 -27.27
CA GLY A 1027 30.61 3.00 -28.51
C GLY A 1027 29.99 2.40 -29.79
N PHE A 1028 28.93 1.60 -29.67
CA PHE A 1028 28.17 1.09 -30.82
C PHE A 1028 26.69 1.49 -30.69
N GLN A 1029 26.24 2.37 -31.58
CA GLN A 1029 24.85 2.81 -31.63
C GLN A 1029 24.03 1.97 -32.62
N ASN A 1030 22.93 1.37 -32.18
CA ASN A 1030 22.03 0.64 -33.07
C ASN A 1030 20.57 0.69 -32.60
N SER A 1031 19.63 0.88 -33.52
CA SER A 1031 18.18 0.87 -33.24
C SER A 1031 17.52 -0.46 -33.61
N THR A 1032 18.23 -1.37 -34.27
CA THR A 1032 17.70 -2.64 -34.76
C THR A 1032 18.47 -3.80 -34.16
N PHE A 1033 17.77 -4.63 -33.40
CA PHE A 1033 18.32 -5.79 -32.72
C PHE A 1033 17.66 -7.05 -33.25
N VAL A 1034 18.46 -8.08 -33.54
CA VAL A 1034 17.96 -9.40 -33.94
C VAL A 1034 18.31 -10.38 -32.85
N LEU A 1035 17.29 -10.96 -32.24
CA LEU A 1035 17.46 -12.04 -31.28
C LEU A 1035 17.74 -13.33 -32.04
N ALA A 1036 18.80 -14.03 -31.66
CA ALA A 1036 19.27 -15.26 -32.31
C ALA A 1036 19.51 -16.36 -31.26
N CYS A 1037 19.42 -17.62 -31.67
CA CYS A 1037 19.66 -18.78 -30.81
C CYS A 1037 20.60 -19.76 -31.52
N ALA A 1038 21.30 -20.63 -30.80
CA ALA A 1038 22.14 -21.66 -31.42
C ALA A 1038 21.34 -22.45 -32.49
N GLY A 1039 21.89 -22.55 -33.71
CA GLY A 1039 21.23 -23.18 -34.86
C GLY A 1039 20.20 -22.33 -35.61
N VAL A 1040 19.83 -21.15 -35.08
CA VAL A 1040 18.84 -20.24 -35.69
C VAL A 1040 19.45 -18.85 -35.85
N ARG A 1041 19.61 -18.39 -37.11
CA ARG A 1041 20.26 -17.09 -37.42
C ARG A 1041 19.54 -15.88 -36.82
N GLY A 1042 18.23 -15.97 -36.64
CA GLY A 1042 17.40 -14.99 -35.94
C GLY A 1042 15.98 -15.52 -35.79
N TYR A 1043 15.26 -15.11 -34.76
CA TYR A 1043 13.85 -15.50 -34.53
C TYR A 1043 12.93 -14.32 -34.21
N MET A 1044 13.48 -13.14 -33.91
CA MET A 1044 12.71 -11.95 -33.58
C MET A 1044 13.55 -10.70 -33.86
N LEU A 1045 12.94 -9.70 -34.48
CA LEU A 1045 13.51 -8.37 -34.65
C LEU A 1045 12.85 -7.39 -33.69
N ILE A 1046 13.67 -6.60 -33.01
CA ILE A 1046 13.27 -5.49 -32.14
C ILE A 1046 13.82 -4.21 -32.76
N TYR A 1047 12.92 -3.32 -33.18
CA TYR A 1047 13.28 -1.97 -33.58
C TYR A 1047 12.93 -1.00 -32.46
N VAL A 1048 13.93 -0.37 -31.86
CA VAL A 1048 13.74 0.68 -30.84
C VAL A 1048 13.62 2.02 -31.55
N LYS A 1049 12.44 2.65 -31.45
CA LYS A 1049 12.20 3.97 -32.02
C LYS A 1049 12.69 5.06 -31.08
N ASP A 1050 12.20 5.04 -29.83
CA ASP A 1050 12.49 6.05 -28.82
C ASP A 1050 12.71 5.43 -27.43
N ILE A 1051 13.46 6.12 -26.58
CA ILE A 1051 13.46 5.89 -25.12
C ILE A 1051 12.51 6.91 -24.48
N ARG A 1052 11.57 6.43 -23.66
CA ARG A 1052 10.57 7.24 -22.98
C ARG A 1052 10.68 7.11 -21.46
N LEU A 1053 10.10 8.06 -20.74
CA LEU A 1053 9.94 8.00 -19.28
C LEU A 1053 8.65 7.23 -18.92
N ASP A 1054 8.79 6.18 -18.11
CA ASP A 1054 7.69 5.54 -17.39
C ASP A 1054 7.42 6.34 -16.12
N LEU A 1055 6.40 7.19 -16.16
CA LEU A 1055 6.05 8.12 -15.09
C LEU A 1055 5.57 7.38 -13.83
N SER A 1056 4.65 6.42 -13.97
CA SER A 1056 4.11 5.64 -12.83
C SER A 1056 5.12 4.67 -12.23
N GLY A 1057 5.94 4.05 -13.08
CA GLY A 1057 6.99 3.11 -12.68
C GLY A 1057 8.30 3.76 -12.28
N GLN A 1058 8.42 5.08 -12.45
CA GLN A 1058 9.63 5.87 -12.21
C GLN A 1058 10.88 5.26 -12.86
N ASN A 1059 10.78 4.93 -14.15
CA ASN A 1059 11.83 4.24 -14.91
C ASN A 1059 11.92 4.74 -16.37
N VAL A 1060 12.81 4.15 -17.16
CA VAL A 1060 12.83 4.27 -18.63
C VAL A 1060 12.16 3.08 -19.31
N ILE A 1061 11.60 3.33 -20.48
CA ILE A 1061 10.97 2.31 -21.34
C ILE A 1061 11.39 2.54 -22.80
N ALA A 1062 11.68 1.47 -23.54
CA ALA A 1062 11.89 1.52 -24.97
C ALA A 1062 10.55 1.36 -25.71
N ASP A 1063 10.22 2.31 -26.59
CA ASP A 1063 9.08 2.26 -27.52
C ASP A 1063 9.50 1.52 -28.79
N CYS A 1064 9.03 0.28 -28.92
CA CYS A 1064 9.56 -0.66 -29.89
C CYS A 1064 8.52 -1.11 -30.91
N ALA A 1065 8.98 -1.41 -32.13
CA ALA A 1065 8.27 -2.28 -33.06
C ALA A 1065 8.85 -3.69 -32.96
N LEU A 1066 8.02 -4.65 -32.58
CA LEU A 1066 8.37 -6.05 -32.37
C LEU A 1066 7.90 -6.91 -33.55
N ILE A 1067 8.82 -7.67 -34.16
CA ILE A 1067 8.54 -8.48 -35.35
C ILE A 1067 9.04 -9.91 -35.11
N PRO A 1068 8.16 -10.83 -34.72
CA PRO A 1068 8.47 -12.26 -34.69
C PRO A 1068 8.71 -12.79 -36.11
N PHE A 1069 9.74 -13.62 -36.28
CA PHE A 1069 9.99 -14.31 -37.54
C PHE A 1069 9.12 -15.57 -37.57
N GLU A 1070 8.04 -15.49 -38.33
CA GLU A 1070 7.04 -16.56 -38.47
C GLU A 1070 7.29 -17.29 -39.77
N ASP A 1071 7.05 -18.60 -39.80
CA ASP A 1071 7.29 -19.41 -41.01
C ASP A 1071 6.55 -18.84 -42.24
N ASP A 1072 5.34 -18.32 -42.03
CA ASP A 1072 4.49 -17.74 -43.10
C ASP A 1072 4.93 -16.35 -43.59
N ASN A 1073 5.78 -15.63 -42.84
CA ASN A 1073 6.20 -14.26 -43.15
C ASN A 1073 7.70 -14.13 -43.48
N LEU A 1074 8.49 -15.16 -43.20
CA LEU A 1074 9.95 -15.11 -43.27
C LEU A 1074 10.47 -14.79 -44.67
N GLU A 1075 9.87 -15.36 -45.72
CA GLU A 1075 10.26 -15.09 -47.11
C GLU A 1075 10.04 -13.62 -47.51
N LYS A 1076 9.03 -12.95 -46.93
CA LYS A 1076 8.70 -11.55 -47.21
C LYS A 1076 9.59 -10.59 -46.42
N ILE A 1077 9.97 -10.96 -45.19
CA ILE A 1077 10.75 -10.11 -44.29
C ILE A 1077 12.26 -10.19 -44.59
N THR A 1078 12.76 -11.37 -44.97
CA THR A 1078 14.20 -11.60 -45.18
C THR A 1078 14.86 -10.61 -46.16
N PRO A 1079 14.29 -10.36 -47.36
CA PRO A 1079 14.83 -9.36 -48.29
C PRO A 1079 14.83 -7.94 -47.70
N LEU A 1080 13.80 -7.58 -46.93
CA LEU A 1080 13.67 -6.25 -46.32
C LEU A 1080 14.75 -6.03 -45.25
N ILE A 1081 15.09 -7.05 -44.46
CA ILE A 1081 16.15 -6.97 -43.45
C ILE A 1081 17.53 -6.89 -44.10
N ALA A 1082 17.82 -7.77 -45.06
CA ALA A 1082 19.14 -7.88 -45.69
C ALA A 1082 19.57 -6.61 -46.43
N HIS A 1083 18.62 -5.88 -47.04
CA HIS A 1083 18.92 -4.70 -47.87
C HIS A 1083 18.87 -3.38 -47.09
N ASN A 1084 18.13 -3.30 -45.98
CA ASN A 1084 17.81 -2.01 -45.34
C ASN A 1084 18.30 -1.84 -43.89
N PHE A 1085 18.86 -2.89 -43.24
CA PHE A 1085 19.18 -2.82 -41.81
C PHE A 1085 20.60 -3.27 -41.46
N HIS A 1086 21.37 -2.34 -40.90
CA HIS A 1086 22.50 -2.66 -40.03
C HIS A 1086 21.96 -3.11 -38.67
N HIS A 1087 21.90 -4.41 -38.42
CA HIS A 1087 21.35 -4.97 -37.19
C HIS A 1087 22.44 -5.46 -36.23
N ALA A 1088 22.15 -5.41 -34.94
CA ALA A 1088 22.98 -5.97 -33.88
C ALA A 1088 22.44 -7.36 -33.47
N PRO A 1089 23.14 -8.47 -33.76
CA PRO A 1089 22.72 -9.78 -33.27
C PRO A 1089 22.93 -9.87 -31.75
N LEU A 1090 21.91 -10.33 -31.04
CA LEU A 1090 21.95 -10.68 -29.62
C LEU A 1090 21.75 -12.19 -29.52
N LYS A 1091 22.78 -12.91 -29.03
CA LYS A 1091 22.76 -14.37 -28.94
C LYS A 1091 22.14 -14.79 -27.61
N ASN A 1092 21.05 -15.52 -27.70
CA ASN A 1092 20.31 -16.03 -26.55
C ASN A 1092 20.53 -17.52 -26.35
N SER A 1093 20.40 -17.98 -25.11
CA SER A 1093 20.27 -19.40 -24.80
C SER A 1093 18.92 -19.93 -25.31
N PRO A 1094 18.76 -21.25 -25.51
CA PRO A 1094 17.45 -21.82 -25.86
C PRO A 1094 16.35 -21.50 -24.83
N GLN A 1095 16.71 -21.43 -23.54
CA GLN A 1095 15.80 -21.08 -22.45
C GLN A 1095 15.39 -19.61 -22.53
N GLU A 1096 16.35 -18.71 -22.78
CA GLU A 1096 16.09 -17.28 -22.94
C GLU A 1096 15.23 -17.02 -24.19
N ALA A 1097 15.47 -17.72 -25.31
CA ALA A 1097 14.63 -17.62 -26.51
C ALA A 1097 13.16 -17.96 -26.23
N LYS A 1098 12.91 -19.02 -25.45
CA LYS A 1098 11.55 -19.36 -24.98
C LYS A 1098 10.96 -18.27 -24.09
N ALA A 1099 11.76 -17.67 -23.21
CA ALA A 1099 11.29 -16.56 -22.39
C ALA A 1099 10.96 -15.30 -23.21
N TRP A 1100 11.71 -14.98 -24.26
CA TRP A 1100 11.38 -13.90 -25.19
C TRP A 1100 10.05 -14.16 -25.90
N LEU A 1101 9.80 -15.39 -26.37
CA LEU A 1101 8.51 -15.77 -26.94
C LEU A 1101 7.35 -15.66 -25.92
N GLN A 1102 7.61 -16.00 -24.66
CA GLN A 1102 6.64 -15.87 -23.56
C GLN A 1102 6.31 -14.40 -23.22
N VAL A 1103 7.33 -13.57 -22.97
CA VAL A 1103 7.16 -12.20 -22.48
C VAL A 1103 6.68 -11.22 -23.56
N SER A 1104 6.84 -11.58 -24.84
CA SER A 1104 6.45 -10.74 -25.98
C SER A 1104 5.00 -10.27 -25.91
N ALA A 1105 4.08 -11.16 -25.51
CA ALA A 1105 2.68 -10.80 -25.32
C ALA A 1105 2.52 -9.76 -24.19
N SER A 1106 3.21 -9.92 -23.05
CA SER A 1106 3.19 -8.95 -21.96
C SER A 1106 3.72 -7.58 -22.38
N PHE A 1107 4.79 -7.50 -23.18
CA PHE A 1107 5.32 -6.21 -23.67
C PHE A 1107 4.38 -5.50 -24.64
N VAL A 1108 3.61 -6.24 -25.45
CA VAL A 1108 2.59 -5.68 -26.33
C VAL A 1108 1.37 -5.20 -25.55
N GLU A 1109 0.83 -6.05 -24.67
CA GLU A 1109 -0.34 -5.71 -23.85
C GLU A 1109 -0.05 -4.58 -22.85
N ARG A 1110 1.23 -4.43 -22.45
CA ARG A 1110 1.72 -3.32 -21.62
C ARG A 1110 1.51 -1.95 -22.27
N CYS A 1111 1.44 -1.81 -23.59
CA CYS A 1111 1.35 -0.50 -24.24
C CYS A 1111 0.30 -0.37 -25.33
N ARG A 1112 -0.55 -1.38 -25.53
CA ARG A 1112 -1.55 -1.32 -26.59
C ARG A 1112 -2.53 -0.16 -26.40
N THR A 1113 -2.88 0.47 -27.51
CA THR A 1113 -3.89 1.52 -27.63
C THR A 1113 -5.08 1.07 -28.48
N TRP A 1114 -5.12 -0.21 -28.84
CA TRP A 1114 -6.14 -0.87 -29.66
C TRP A 1114 -6.85 -1.97 -28.86
N GLN A 1115 -8.01 -2.41 -29.37
CA GLN A 1115 -8.81 -3.51 -28.80
C GLN A 1115 -8.61 -4.81 -29.55
N HIS A 1116 -8.69 -5.93 -28.82
CA HIS A 1116 -8.72 -7.25 -29.45
C HIS A 1116 -10.00 -7.41 -30.28
N LYS A 1117 -9.84 -7.94 -31.50
CA LYS A 1117 -10.98 -8.22 -32.39
C LYS A 1117 -11.80 -9.39 -31.84
N SER A 1118 -13.08 -9.47 -32.21
CA SER A 1118 -13.97 -10.58 -31.82
C SER A 1118 -13.43 -11.95 -32.22
N ASP A 1119 -12.66 -11.98 -33.32
CA ASP A 1119 -12.06 -13.16 -33.92
C ASP A 1119 -10.56 -13.32 -33.57
N CYS A 1120 -10.09 -12.60 -32.54
CA CYS A 1120 -8.72 -12.67 -32.05
C CYS A 1120 -8.27 -14.11 -31.80
N GLN A 1121 -7.07 -14.43 -32.27
CA GLN A 1121 -6.47 -15.76 -32.18
C GLN A 1121 -6.30 -16.21 -30.73
N TYR A 1122 -6.00 -15.30 -29.80
CA TYR A 1122 -5.89 -15.62 -28.36
C TYR A 1122 -7.21 -16.16 -27.80
N PHE A 1123 -8.34 -15.53 -28.14
CA PHE A 1123 -9.65 -15.98 -27.66
C PHE A 1123 -10.11 -17.27 -28.35
N LYS A 1124 -9.79 -17.45 -29.63
CA LYS A 1124 -10.10 -18.69 -30.37
C LYS A 1124 -9.31 -19.89 -29.85
N SER A 1125 -8.03 -19.69 -29.53
CA SER A 1125 -7.15 -20.76 -29.08
C SER A 1125 -7.23 -21.01 -27.57
N GLY A 1126 -7.65 -19.99 -26.80
CA GLY A 1126 -7.57 -20.00 -25.34
C GLY A 1126 -6.13 -19.95 -24.81
N ARG A 1127 -5.17 -19.47 -25.62
CA ARG A 1127 -3.73 -19.52 -25.33
C ARG A 1127 -3.05 -18.17 -25.54
N VAL A 1128 -2.26 -17.73 -24.56
CA VAL A 1128 -1.35 -16.58 -24.63
C VAL A 1128 -0.03 -16.93 -23.93
N PRO A 1129 1.13 -16.90 -24.63
CA PRO A 1129 1.31 -16.59 -26.05
C PRO A 1129 0.70 -17.65 -26.98
N LEU A 1130 0.54 -17.32 -28.27
CA LEU A 1130 -0.03 -18.25 -29.27
C LEU A 1130 0.85 -19.47 -29.53
N SER A 1131 2.18 -19.35 -29.36
CA SER A 1131 3.16 -20.41 -29.55
C SER A 1131 3.24 -21.38 -28.37
N SER A 1132 2.45 -21.17 -27.33
CA SER A 1132 2.36 -22.02 -26.14
C SER A 1132 1.62 -23.35 -26.42
N PRO A 1133 1.98 -24.47 -25.76
CA PRO A 1133 3.01 -24.62 -24.71
C PRO A 1133 4.44 -24.83 -25.21
N GLU A 1134 4.65 -25.15 -26.48
CA GLU A 1134 5.95 -25.58 -26.99
C GLU A 1134 6.97 -24.43 -27.09
N LEU A 1135 6.47 -23.19 -27.27
CA LEU A 1135 7.25 -21.98 -27.53
C LEU A 1135 8.26 -22.21 -28.66
N LYS A 1136 7.81 -22.84 -29.75
CA LYS A 1136 8.63 -23.18 -30.90
C LYS A 1136 8.94 -21.92 -31.73
N ILE A 1137 10.21 -21.72 -32.05
CA ILE A 1137 10.65 -20.69 -33.01
C ILE A 1137 9.98 -20.94 -34.37
N GLY A 1138 9.52 -19.88 -35.03
CA GLY A 1138 8.74 -19.93 -36.28
C GLY A 1138 7.22 -19.85 -36.04
N ASN A 1139 6.74 -20.21 -34.85
CA ASN A 1139 5.33 -20.02 -34.48
C ASN A 1139 5.08 -18.59 -33.97
N PRO A 1140 3.93 -17.98 -34.29
CA PRO A 1140 3.60 -16.65 -33.80
C PRO A 1140 3.45 -16.65 -32.26
N PRO A 1141 4.15 -15.78 -31.51
CA PRO A 1141 3.92 -15.62 -30.08
C PRO A 1141 2.75 -14.66 -29.79
N ILE A 1142 2.47 -13.71 -30.67
CA ILE A 1142 1.51 -12.62 -30.47
C ILE A 1142 0.36 -12.70 -31.48
N CYS A 1143 -0.85 -12.29 -31.07
CA CYS A 1143 -2.00 -12.20 -31.98
C CYS A 1143 -1.85 -11.12 -33.07
N GLY A 1144 -2.58 -11.27 -34.17
CA GLY A 1144 -2.59 -10.32 -35.27
C GLY A 1144 -3.35 -9.01 -35.02
N CYS A 1145 -4.02 -8.81 -33.87
CA CYS A 1145 -4.89 -7.65 -33.64
C CYS A 1145 -4.16 -6.31 -33.72
N GLY A 1146 -2.92 -6.25 -33.20
CA GLY A 1146 -2.11 -5.04 -33.15
C GLY A 1146 -1.17 -4.82 -34.33
N ARG A 1147 -1.16 -5.71 -35.33
CA ARG A 1147 -0.21 -5.62 -36.45
C ARG A 1147 -0.43 -4.35 -37.27
N GLY A 1148 0.64 -3.59 -37.49
CA GLY A 1148 0.59 -2.34 -38.26
C GLY A 1148 -0.10 -1.18 -37.57
N ILE A 1149 -0.45 -1.28 -36.28
CA ILE A 1149 -1.04 -0.18 -35.51
C ILE A 1149 0.06 0.56 -34.75
N PHE A 1150 0.46 1.72 -35.27
CA PHE A 1150 1.52 2.55 -34.72
C PHE A 1150 1.17 4.04 -34.79
N PRO A 1151 1.79 4.89 -33.96
CA PRO A 1151 1.80 6.34 -34.14
C PRO A 1151 2.39 6.76 -35.49
N GLU A 1152 2.00 7.93 -35.99
CA GLU A 1152 2.43 8.48 -37.28
C GLU A 1152 3.96 8.57 -37.42
N GLU A 1153 4.67 8.82 -36.32
CA GLU A 1153 6.12 8.95 -36.26
C GLU A 1153 6.86 7.68 -36.72
N PHE A 1154 6.26 6.50 -36.54
CA PHE A 1154 6.82 5.25 -37.06
C PHE A 1154 6.69 5.17 -38.58
N PHE A 1155 5.59 5.67 -39.16
CA PHE A 1155 5.37 5.66 -40.61
C PHE A 1155 6.23 6.69 -41.36
N GLN A 1156 6.70 7.72 -40.65
CA GLN A 1156 7.65 8.70 -41.16
C GLN A 1156 9.09 8.17 -41.18
N ASP A 1157 9.41 7.17 -40.35
CA ASP A 1157 10.72 6.54 -40.30
C ASP A 1157 10.92 5.53 -41.44
N ARG A 1158 11.68 5.95 -42.46
CA ARG A 1158 11.95 5.16 -43.67
C ARG A 1158 12.58 3.80 -43.39
N LYS A 1159 13.30 3.63 -42.27
CA LYS A 1159 13.95 2.36 -41.92
C LYS A 1159 12.89 1.32 -41.57
N ILE A 1160 12.03 1.61 -40.59
CA ILE A 1160 11.06 0.64 -40.07
C ILE A 1160 9.78 0.54 -40.90
N LYS A 1161 9.40 1.59 -41.64
CA LYS A 1161 8.17 1.64 -42.44
C LYS A 1161 7.87 0.36 -43.26
N PRO A 1162 8.81 -0.24 -44.01
CA PRO A 1162 8.54 -1.46 -44.79
C PRO A 1162 8.18 -2.68 -43.94
N LEU A 1163 8.61 -2.70 -42.67
CA LEU A 1163 8.37 -3.81 -41.74
C LEU A 1163 7.14 -3.60 -40.84
N LEU A 1164 6.58 -2.38 -40.76
CA LEU A 1164 5.42 -2.09 -39.91
C LEU A 1164 4.20 -3.01 -40.15
N PRO A 1165 3.87 -3.45 -41.39
CA PRO A 1165 2.78 -4.40 -41.61
C PRO A 1165 2.94 -5.74 -40.88
N PHE A 1166 4.18 -6.11 -40.51
CA PHE A 1166 4.51 -7.34 -39.79
C PHE A 1166 4.81 -7.09 -38.30
N ALA A 1167 4.81 -5.83 -37.88
CA ALA A 1167 5.21 -5.42 -36.54
C ALA A 1167 4.02 -5.14 -35.63
N THR A 1168 4.22 -5.33 -34.34
CA THR A 1168 3.30 -4.87 -33.28
C THR A 1168 4.07 -3.99 -32.30
N ARG A 1169 3.48 -2.88 -31.84
CA ARG A 1169 4.11 -1.98 -30.87
C ARG A 1169 4.28 -2.66 -29.51
N ALA A 1170 5.44 -2.50 -28.87
CA ALA A 1170 5.78 -3.12 -27.60
C ALA A 1170 6.54 -2.14 -26.68
N ALA A 1171 6.30 -2.23 -25.38
CA ALA A 1171 7.02 -1.49 -24.34
C ALA A 1171 8.02 -2.41 -23.63
N ILE A 1172 9.32 -2.23 -23.90
CA ILE A 1172 10.39 -3.04 -23.30
C ILE A 1172 11.16 -2.20 -22.28
N GLY A 1173 11.24 -2.66 -21.03
CA GLY A 1173 11.92 -1.92 -19.96
C GLY A 1173 12.68 -2.82 -19.00
N PRO A 1174 13.57 -2.25 -18.18
CA PRO A 1174 14.27 -2.96 -17.12
C PRO A 1174 13.30 -3.71 -16.18
N LEU A 1175 13.70 -4.92 -15.77
CA LEU A 1175 12.99 -5.74 -14.80
C LEU A 1175 13.76 -5.74 -13.48
N PHE A 1176 13.20 -5.14 -12.43
CA PHE A 1176 13.88 -4.97 -11.15
C PHE A 1176 13.67 -6.17 -10.23
N PRO A 1177 14.61 -6.46 -9.31
CA PRO A 1177 14.36 -7.35 -8.19
C PRO A 1177 13.21 -6.83 -7.31
N PRO A 1178 12.49 -7.71 -6.59
CA PRO A 1178 11.47 -7.31 -5.64
C PRO A 1178 12.04 -6.30 -4.60
N PRO A 1179 11.30 -5.26 -4.21
CA PRO A 1179 11.78 -4.16 -3.38
C PRO A 1179 12.13 -4.57 -1.94
N TYR A 1180 11.77 -5.80 -1.55
CA TYR A 1180 12.06 -6.42 -0.26
C TYR A 1180 13.14 -7.51 -0.31
N SER A 1181 13.79 -7.70 -1.46
CA SER A 1181 14.85 -8.68 -1.60
C SER A 1181 16.09 -8.29 -0.79
N MET A 1182 16.74 -9.27 -0.17
CA MET A 1182 18.07 -9.07 0.47
C MET A 1182 19.18 -8.88 -0.57
N GLU A 1183 18.91 -9.22 -1.84
CA GLU A 1183 19.86 -9.13 -2.96
C GLU A 1183 19.80 -7.77 -3.68
N LEU A 1184 19.22 -6.73 -3.07
CA LEU A 1184 19.19 -5.39 -3.66
C LEU A 1184 20.59 -4.77 -3.69
N GLN A 1185 20.89 -4.05 -4.77
CA GLN A 1185 22.16 -3.33 -4.95
C GLN A 1185 22.31 -2.22 -3.91
N ASN A 1186 23.56 -1.93 -3.53
CA ASN A 1186 23.88 -0.76 -2.72
C ASN A 1186 24.65 0.26 -3.57
N ILE A 1187 24.20 1.51 -3.60
CA ILE A 1187 24.86 2.55 -4.39
C ILE A 1187 26.33 2.79 -3.98
N ASN A 1188 26.69 2.55 -2.71
CA ASN A 1188 28.07 2.67 -2.24
C ASN A 1188 28.99 1.61 -2.87
N GLU A 1189 28.43 0.46 -3.26
CA GLU A 1189 29.15 -0.60 -3.99
C GLU A 1189 29.31 -0.25 -5.49
N LEU A 1190 28.56 0.73 -6.00
CA LEU A 1190 28.37 0.98 -7.42
C LEU A 1190 28.97 2.28 -7.94
N ILE A 1191 29.06 3.32 -7.11
CA ILE A 1191 29.55 4.63 -7.51
C ILE A 1191 30.72 5.04 -6.61
N PRO A 1192 31.98 4.91 -7.07
CA PRO A 1192 33.16 5.38 -6.33
C PRO A 1192 33.25 6.92 -6.16
N LYS A 1193 32.22 7.68 -6.56
CA LYS A 1193 32.27 9.13 -6.82
C LYS A 1193 31.18 9.98 -6.13
N LEU A 1194 30.56 9.50 -5.05
CA LEU A 1194 29.67 10.36 -4.26
C LEU A 1194 30.40 11.47 -3.48
N GLY A 1195 31.72 11.35 -3.29
CA GLY A 1195 32.56 12.41 -2.74
C GLY A 1195 32.68 13.68 -3.61
N ALA A 1196 32.08 13.72 -4.80
CA ALA A 1196 32.12 14.86 -5.72
C ALA A 1196 30.84 15.73 -5.69
N LEU A 1197 29.75 15.26 -5.08
CA LEU A 1197 28.59 16.11 -4.84
C LEU A 1197 28.91 17.00 -3.65
N ASN A 1198 29.37 18.23 -3.92
CA ASN A 1198 29.42 19.33 -2.96
C ASN A 1198 27.99 19.74 -2.58
N ILE A 1199 27.25 18.82 -1.97
CA ILE A 1199 26.09 19.19 -1.18
C ILE A 1199 26.64 20.12 -0.10
N PRO A 1200 26.00 21.27 0.17
CA PRO A 1200 26.43 22.13 1.25
C PRO A 1200 26.31 21.36 2.57
N SER A 1201 27.36 20.62 2.94
CA SER A 1201 27.60 20.28 4.32
C SER A 1201 27.96 21.60 4.97
N HIS A 1202 27.06 22.13 5.79
CA HIS A 1202 27.50 23.11 6.75
C HIS A 1202 28.67 22.46 7.52
N PRO A 1203 29.82 23.15 7.64
CA PRO A 1203 31.00 22.57 8.25
C PRO A 1203 30.62 22.05 9.63
N LYS A 1204 30.97 20.79 9.90
CA LYS A 1204 30.69 20.16 11.19
C LYS A 1204 31.28 21.04 12.28
N GLU A 1205 30.50 21.26 13.33
CA GLU A 1205 30.98 21.96 14.52
C GLU A 1205 32.16 21.18 15.10
N GLY A 1206 33.31 21.82 15.27
CA GLY A 1206 34.57 21.15 15.62
C GLY A 1206 35.48 20.79 14.45
N GLU A 1207 35.19 21.20 13.20
CA GLU A 1207 36.09 21.02 12.04
C GLU A 1207 36.38 22.34 11.32
N CYS A 1208 37.62 22.51 10.82
CA CYS A 1208 37.98 23.65 9.99
C CYS A 1208 37.28 23.60 8.63
N ALA A 1209 36.45 24.60 8.31
CA ALA A 1209 35.64 24.64 7.10
C ALA A 1209 36.41 24.65 5.77
N THR A 1210 37.72 24.91 5.81
CA THR A 1210 38.56 24.95 4.61
C THR A 1210 39.39 23.70 4.40
N CYS A 1211 39.86 23.06 5.48
CA CYS A 1211 40.82 21.96 5.40
C CYS A 1211 40.38 20.68 6.13
N GLY A 1212 39.22 20.70 6.79
CA GLY A 1212 38.63 19.54 7.46
C GLY A 1212 39.34 19.08 8.74
N LYS A 1213 40.30 19.85 9.27
CA LYS A 1213 40.98 19.48 10.54
C LYS A 1213 40.01 19.59 11.72
N GLU A 1214 39.89 18.50 12.47
CA GLU A 1214 39.11 18.41 13.71
C GLU A 1214 39.79 19.13 14.88
N ALA A 1215 38.98 19.64 15.81
CA ALA A 1215 39.44 20.20 17.08
C ALA A 1215 39.99 19.09 17.99
N GLY A 1216 41.26 19.20 18.36
CA GLY A 1216 41.98 18.26 19.22
C GLY A 1216 43.13 18.97 19.94
N GLY A 1217 43.86 18.26 20.82
CA GLY A 1217 44.80 18.82 21.81
C GLY A 1217 45.68 20.00 21.35
N ASP A 1218 46.19 19.97 20.11
CA ASP A 1218 47.05 21.02 19.54
C ASP A 1218 46.37 21.94 18.49
N VAL A 1219 45.10 21.69 18.13
CA VAL A 1219 44.38 22.44 17.09
C VAL A 1219 43.18 23.17 17.69
N LYS A 1220 43.33 24.49 17.91
CA LYS A 1220 42.24 25.39 18.30
C LYS A 1220 41.56 25.97 17.06
N LEU A 1221 40.23 25.83 16.97
CA LEU A 1221 39.43 26.45 15.93
C LEU A 1221 38.89 27.80 16.38
N SER A 1222 38.90 28.79 15.49
CA SER A 1222 38.33 30.12 15.72
C SER A 1222 37.05 30.30 14.90
N LYS A 1223 35.99 30.78 15.55
CA LYS A 1223 34.73 31.13 14.86
C LYS A 1223 34.92 32.38 14.00
N CYS A 1224 34.29 32.40 12.84
CA CYS A 1224 34.22 33.56 11.96
C CYS A 1224 33.53 34.72 12.68
N SER A 1225 34.17 35.89 12.75
CA SER A 1225 33.62 37.06 13.45
C SER A 1225 32.37 37.66 12.80
N ALA A 1226 32.07 37.32 11.54
CA ALA A 1226 30.90 37.82 10.81
C ALA A 1226 29.64 36.95 10.98
N CYS A 1227 29.73 35.63 10.75
CA CYS A 1227 28.58 34.72 10.91
C CYS A 1227 28.48 34.08 12.28
N MET A 1228 29.58 33.99 13.04
CA MET A 1228 29.71 33.20 14.27
C MET A 1228 29.37 31.70 14.13
N LYS A 1229 29.21 31.20 12.90
CA LYS A 1229 28.77 29.82 12.58
C LYS A 1229 29.87 28.93 12.01
N VAL A 1230 30.84 29.49 11.29
CA VAL A 1230 31.90 28.74 10.62
C VAL A 1230 33.20 28.81 11.42
N GLU A 1231 33.89 27.67 11.54
CA GLU A 1231 35.12 27.52 12.32
C GLU A 1231 36.34 27.31 11.42
N TYR A 1232 37.47 27.90 11.81
CA TYR A 1232 38.73 27.81 11.05
C TYR A 1232 39.91 27.51 11.97
N CYS A 1233 40.79 26.60 11.56
CA CYS A 1233 42.02 26.30 12.31
C CYS A 1233 43.08 27.40 12.18
N SER A 1234 42.93 28.33 11.25
CA SER A 1234 43.86 29.44 11.05
C SER A 1234 43.24 30.59 10.24
N LYS A 1235 43.84 31.79 10.31
CA LYS A 1235 43.42 32.96 9.53
C LYS A 1235 43.58 32.73 8.02
N GLU A 1236 44.51 31.86 7.61
CA GLU A 1236 44.75 31.51 6.21
C GLU A 1236 43.62 30.66 5.65
N CYS A 1237 43.11 29.70 6.44
CA CYS A 1237 41.93 28.91 6.08
C CYS A 1237 40.72 29.84 5.93
N GLN A 1238 40.48 30.72 6.91
CA GLN A 1238 39.42 31.71 6.84
C GLN A 1238 39.54 32.59 5.58
N LYS A 1239 40.73 33.14 5.27
CA LYS A 1239 40.93 33.96 4.05
C LYS A 1239 40.68 33.20 2.76
N ARG A 1240 41.05 31.91 2.70
CA ARG A 1240 40.88 31.06 1.52
C ARG A 1240 39.40 30.77 1.25
N ASP A 1241 38.64 30.51 2.30
CA ASP A 1241 37.19 30.28 2.23
C ASP A 1241 36.38 31.59 2.07
N TRP A 1242 36.91 32.73 2.57
CA TRP A 1242 36.20 34.02 2.62
C TRP A 1242 35.60 34.47 1.29
N LYS A 1243 36.25 34.17 0.15
CA LYS A 1243 35.73 34.55 -1.18
C LYS A 1243 34.40 33.87 -1.53
N ALA A 1244 34.18 32.65 -1.05
CA ALA A 1244 32.93 31.92 -1.20
C ALA A 1244 31.98 32.22 -0.03
N HIS A 1245 32.49 32.16 1.21
CA HIS A 1245 31.71 32.35 2.43
C HIS A 1245 31.04 33.73 2.51
N LYS A 1246 31.69 34.81 2.06
CA LYS A 1246 31.09 36.17 2.09
C LYS A 1246 29.88 36.34 1.16
N LYS A 1247 29.63 35.41 0.22
CA LYS A 1247 28.45 35.44 -0.66
C LYS A 1247 27.20 34.83 0.00
N THR A 1248 27.40 34.14 1.12
CA THR A 1248 26.33 33.56 1.95
C THR A 1248 25.91 34.49 3.10
N HIS A 1249 26.55 35.66 3.18
CA HIS A 1249 26.13 36.85 3.91
C HIS A 1249 25.60 37.87 2.91
#